data_AF-A0A916F5D9-F1
#
_entry.id   AF-A0A916F5D9-F1
#
_cell.length_a   1.000
_cell.length_b   1.000
_cell.length_c   1.000
_cell.angle_alpha   90.00
_cell.angle_beta   90.00
_cell.angle_gamma   90.00
#
_symmetry.space_group_name_H-M   'P 1'
#
loop_
_entity.id
_entity.type
_entity.pdbx_description
1 polymer ?
#
loop_
_entity_poly.entity_id
_entity_poly.type
_entity_poly.pdbx_seq_one_letter_code
_entity_poly.pdbx_strand_id
1 'polypeptide(L)'
;MNMHENAAPVEEKFLTPGVMVLLGLMVIGAAFAAARFLFGIGTVSNLSNQYPWGLWVAVDVASGVALAAGGFTTGAIAYVFNRDQFHAVIRPALLTAMLGYTFVVLGLLVDIGRYWNITSPIFNHNGNSVLFEVAMCVMIYLHVLYIEFIPIVVERFKGRVNLPGPMAGLNASLEKLLDVADRVLAKIMFIFIIAGIVLSCLHQSSLGSLMMIAPYKIHPLWYTPILPLLFLFSAFAAGYPMVTVESIIVAKSFDRKPEMEVLTPLARYMPILMGTYLAFKIGDLLVRGTWVYLLDGTYQTNAFLVELIIGVMLPFGLLLFRKVRRSPGWLFFAALIFVLGILLNRINVFIVSYTPPHKLVPYFPALGEIFITIGLIATLMFLYRVAVFIFPVLGTDPKKMSTALLVLIASGLVAWPPTDARAVDRNIQIQLESEMTPNIADAPRLKVLNNPVVNKYSDLYEPVRFMHGKHANVLEDCTICHHRRQREEGDRYGEPVTMAVLRKHIEEPAACAHCHDRPFDPKNLHTPGLKGAYHQLCMDCHQQSEQVPHARGPVLHSAMVRGPVARALDTRAPTDCLACHAKKVPNHNQLVKLEGSVNARDVTRNCLSCHEKEGAAILMTAHWKWHGSSPYTIGHEKRTDLGKKSNTINNFCINLNGNWPRCTSCHIGYGWEDADFDFTDMTRIDCLVCHDTTGKYKKSPAGAGFPEKNLDLVTIAQNVGRPSRNNCGTACHFRGGGGDAVKHGDMAACLANPDRNHDVHMARGDGGMDFRCQDCHKTRNHMISGRSISVPAVEGDLSCEYCHTDQPHSGRELIDHHLNKHTQHVACQTCHIPLYSKRNPTKVSWDWSSAGQDKEIPKDKYGKPCYSKKKGTFTWKEAAKPTYRWYNGTVERHLLGDRINETGPTELTRPVGDLSDPASRIYPFKLHRGKQISDAVYKYLIAPKLWKGYWEHWDWDKAAKDGMAHAGLAYSGKYEFVETEMYWGLTHEVVPKEQALSCAECHASLNEAPYCGQCHQVRPDVDFQGLVHKGVNFKQLARMGRDVTDLVGKTNYIDYKALGYPGDPIKYGGRFTKLGLRGTHAAANPAKK
;
A
#
# COMPACT_ATOMS: atom_id res chain seq x y z
N MET A 1 17.25 16.86 66.63
CA MET A 1 15.90 16.38 66.96
C MET A 1 15.89 14.88 66.66
N ASN A 2 15.76 14.02 67.68
CA ASN A 2 15.74 12.57 67.53
C ASN A 2 14.40 12.12 66.92
N MET A 3 14.40 11.66 65.67
CA MET A 3 13.24 11.14 64.92
C MET A 3 13.54 9.75 64.32
N HIS A 4 13.77 8.74 65.17
CA HIS A 4 13.86 7.36 64.69
C HIS A 4 12.60 6.59 65.10
N GLU A 5 11.68 6.42 64.14
CA GLU A 5 10.77 5.25 64.13
C GLU A 5 11.64 3.99 63.99
N ASN A 6 11.37 2.94 64.78
CA ASN A 6 12.18 1.73 64.78
C ASN A 6 11.82 0.86 63.54
N ALA A 7 12.36 1.20 62.38
CA ALA A 7 12.34 0.33 61.21
C ALA A 7 13.32 -0.83 61.40
N ALA A 8 12.91 -2.05 61.03
CA ALA A 8 13.74 -3.25 61.16
C ALA A 8 13.64 -4.12 59.88
N PRO A 9 14.71 -4.89 59.55
CA PRO A 9 14.66 -5.84 58.45
C PRO A 9 13.58 -6.92 58.65
N VAL A 10 13.08 -7.48 57.56
CA VAL A 10 12.05 -8.54 57.61
C VAL A 10 12.66 -9.90 57.98
N GLU A 11 12.02 -10.63 58.89
CA GLU A 11 12.46 -11.96 59.37
C GLU A 11 11.71 -13.16 58.74
N GLU A 12 10.82 -12.91 57.78
CA GLU A 12 9.99 -13.94 57.10
C GLU A 12 10.79 -14.90 56.21
N LYS A 13 10.15 -15.95 55.66
CA LYS A 13 10.84 -16.83 54.68
C LYS A 13 11.16 -16.07 53.38
N PHE A 14 12.45 -16.01 53.04
CA PHE A 14 12.90 -15.36 51.80
C PHE A 14 12.39 -16.08 50.54
N LEU A 15 12.60 -17.40 50.47
CA LEU A 15 12.19 -18.24 49.33
C LEU A 15 10.71 -18.62 49.45
N THR A 16 9.92 -18.14 48.50
CA THR A 16 8.49 -18.47 48.34
C THR A 16 8.24 -18.97 46.91
N PRO A 17 7.10 -19.63 46.62
CA PRO A 17 6.75 -20.01 45.25
C PRO A 17 6.78 -18.84 44.26
N GLY A 18 6.37 -17.64 44.71
CA GLY A 18 6.47 -16.42 43.91
C GLY A 18 7.90 -16.03 43.57
N VAL A 19 8.85 -16.18 44.51
CA VAL A 19 10.28 -15.93 44.26
C VAL A 19 10.85 -16.93 43.24
N MET A 20 10.42 -18.20 43.28
CA MET A 20 10.85 -19.19 42.28
C MET A 20 10.38 -18.83 40.87
N VAL A 21 9.15 -18.32 40.73
CA VAL A 21 8.63 -17.81 39.45
C VAL A 21 9.45 -16.60 38.97
N LEU A 22 9.77 -15.66 39.86
CA LEU A 22 10.61 -14.50 39.53
C LEU A 22 11.99 -14.95 39.02
N LEU A 23 12.64 -15.89 39.71
CA LEU A 23 13.95 -16.43 39.29
C LEU A 23 13.87 -17.08 37.90
N GLY A 24 12.80 -17.82 37.59
CA GLY A 24 12.58 -18.39 36.26
C GLY A 24 12.49 -17.31 35.18
N LEU A 25 11.69 -16.27 35.40
CA LEU A 25 11.56 -15.14 34.46
C LEU A 25 12.87 -14.36 34.29
N MET A 26 13.65 -14.20 35.37
CA MET A 26 14.97 -13.56 35.34
C MET A 26 15.94 -14.33 34.44
N VAL A 27 15.99 -15.67 34.56
CA VAL A 27 16.87 -16.52 33.73
C VAL A 27 16.49 -16.42 32.25
N ILE A 28 15.20 -16.44 31.93
CA ILE A 28 14.72 -16.31 30.54
C ILE A 28 15.10 -14.94 29.98
N GLY A 29 14.83 -13.86 30.72
CA GLY A 29 15.19 -12.50 30.30
C GLY A 29 16.70 -12.33 30.12
N ALA A 30 17.50 -12.88 31.03
CA ALA A 30 18.96 -12.86 30.94
C ALA A 30 19.49 -13.62 29.71
N ALA A 31 18.87 -14.75 29.34
CA ALA A 31 19.24 -15.49 28.14
C ALA A 31 19.01 -14.67 26.86
N PHE A 32 17.86 -13.99 26.75
CA PHE A 32 17.59 -13.08 25.62
C PHE A 32 18.50 -11.85 25.64
N ALA A 33 18.79 -11.28 26.81
CA ALA A 33 19.75 -10.18 26.94
C ALA A 33 21.17 -10.61 26.52
N ALA A 34 21.60 -11.83 26.87
CA ALA A 34 22.87 -12.38 26.40
C ALA A 34 22.87 -12.53 24.87
N ALA A 35 21.78 -13.05 24.28
CA ALA A 35 21.65 -13.17 22.82
C ALA A 35 21.72 -11.79 22.13
N ARG A 36 21.13 -10.75 22.73
CA ARG A 36 21.21 -9.36 22.26
C ARG A 36 22.65 -8.83 22.23
N PHE A 37 23.43 -9.09 23.27
CA PHE A 37 24.81 -8.59 23.36
C PHE A 37 25.79 -9.42 22.51
N LEU A 38 25.51 -10.71 22.30
CA LEU A 38 26.36 -11.60 21.49
C LEU A 38 26.08 -11.48 19.98
N PHE A 39 24.81 -11.34 19.57
CA PHE A 39 24.42 -11.42 18.16
C PHE A 39 23.81 -10.12 17.58
N GLY A 40 23.65 -9.07 18.39
CA GLY A 40 23.15 -7.76 17.96
C GLY A 40 21.66 -7.54 18.21
N ILE A 41 21.15 -6.34 17.90
CA ILE A 41 19.78 -5.92 18.24
C ILE A 41 18.69 -6.61 17.41
N GLY A 42 18.98 -6.86 16.13
CA GLY A 42 18.00 -7.45 15.20
C GLY A 42 17.70 -8.93 15.45
N THR A 43 18.44 -9.62 16.31
CA THR A 43 18.21 -11.04 16.62
C THR A 43 17.14 -11.25 17.69
N VAL A 44 16.86 -10.23 18.50
CA VAL A 44 15.92 -10.31 19.62
C VAL A 44 14.79 -9.29 19.53
N SER A 45 14.83 -8.38 18.56
CA SER A 45 13.86 -7.29 18.40
C SER A 45 13.36 -7.15 16.97
N ASN A 46 12.14 -6.62 16.83
CA ASN A 46 11.53 -6.24 15.55
C ASN A 46 11.72 -4.75 15.23
N LEU A 47 12.70 -4.08 15.87
CA LEU A 47 13.03 -2.70 15.58
C LEU A 47 13.54 -2.55 14.14
N SER A 48 13.24 -1.42 13.52
CA SER A 48 13.63 -1.14 12.14
C SER A 48 13.86 0.35 11.90
N ASN A 49 14.36 0.72 10.72
CA ASN A 49 14.50 2.12 10.34
C ASN A 49 13.15 2.89 10.32
N GLN A 50 12.02 2.18 10.25
CA GLN A 50 10.68 2.80 10.34
C GLN A 50 10.23 2.98 11.79
N TYR A 51 10.50 1.97 12.64
CA TYR A 51 10.15 1.94 14.05
C TYR A 51 11.44 1.77 14.87
N PRO A 52 12.19 2.88 15.07
CA PRO A 52 13.46 2.84 15.80
C PRO A 52 13.24 2.67 17.30
N TRP A 53 12.06 3.02 17.81
CA TRP A 53 11.66 2.83 19.19
C TRP A 53 10.48 1.86 19.25
N GLY A 54 10.57 0.92 20.18
CA GLY A 54 9.59 -0.14 20.39
C GLY A 54 9.26 -0.30 21.86
N LEU A 55 9.03 -1.54 22.28
CA LEU A 55 8.58 -1.88 23.63
C LEU A 55 9.51 -1.35 24.72
N TRP A 56 10.83 -1.46 24.55
CA TRP A 56 11.82 -1.05 25.55
C TRP A 56 11.75 0.45 25.88
N VAL A 57 11.73 1.32 24.88
CA VAL A 57 11.61 2.77 25.12
C VAL A 57 10.24 3.12 25.71
N ALA A 58 9.17 2.51 25.21
CA ALA A 58 7.81 2.83 25.67
C ALA A 58 7.54 2.35 27.11
N VAL A 59 7.99 1.15 27.46
CA VAL A 59 7.76 0.54 28.77
C VAL A 59 8.89 0.87 29.73
N ASP A 60 10.12 0.47 29.42
CA ASP A 60 11.23 0.57 30.38
C ASP A 60 11.61 2.03 30.64
N VAL A 61 11.67 2.87 29.61
CA VAL A 61 12.03 4.29 29.76
C VAL A 61 10.81 5.15 30.08
N ALA A 62 9.87 5.29 29.16
CA ALA A 62 8.79 6.26 29.29
C ALA A 62 7.81 5.92 30.43
N SER A 63 7.52 4.64 30.64
CA SER A 63 6.62 4.20 31.71
C SER A 63 7.36 3.95 33.01
N GLY A 64 8.49 3.24 32.99
CA GLY A 64 9.28 2.92 34.19
C GLY A 64 9.66 4.16 34.98
N VAL A 65 10.11 5.22 34.29
CA VAL A 65 10.45 6.51 34.90
C VAL A 65 9.22 7.20 35.52
N ALA A 66 8.05 7.12 34.88
CA ALA A 66 6.81 7.68 35.42
C ALA A 66 6.29 6.90 36.65
N LEU A 67 6.44 5.58 36.67
CA LEU A 67 6.03 4.74 37.80
C LEU A 67 6.96 4.93 39.01
N ALA A 68 8.23 5.24 38.79
CA ALA A 68 9.17 5.59 39.85
C ALA A 68 8.92 6.97 40.49
N ALA A 69 7.85 7.69 40.09
CA ALA A 69 7.48 8.99 40.65
C ALA A 69 7.08 8.97 42.14
N GLY A 70 6.81 7.79 42.70
CA GLY A 70 6.49 7.61 44.11
C GLY A 70 7.50 8.30 45.04
N GLY A 71 8.80 8.06 44.84
CA GLY A 71 9.86 8.56 45.71
C GLY A 71 9.87 10.08 45.89
N PHE A 72 9.88 10.85 44.79
CA PHE A 72 9.93 12.31 44.89
C PHE A 72 8.59 12.92 45.29
N THR A 73 7.45 12.32 44.89
CA THR A 73 6.12 12.84 45.27
C THR A 73 5.83 12.64 46.76
N THR A 74 6.30 11.53 47.36
CA THR A 74 6.25 11.31 48.82
C THR A 74 7.33 12.10 49.56
N GLY A 75 8.51 12.26 48.97
CA GLY A 75 9.56 13.13 49.53
C GLY A 75 9.10 14.59 49.62
N ALA A 76 8.44 15.10 48.58
CA ALA A 76 7.88 16.45 48.57
C ALA A 76 6.82 16.65 49.66
N ILE A 77 5.86 15.71 49.83
CA ILE A 77 4.81 15.88 50.84
C ILE A 77 5.36 15.81 52.27
N ALA A 78 6.34 14.94 52.53
CA ALA A 78 6.89 14.78 53.86
C ALA A 78 7.88 15.91 54.22
N TYR A 79 8.85 16.21 53.35
CA TYR A 79 9.94 17.12 53.68
C TYR A 79 9.67 18.58 53.30
N VAL A 80 8.96 18.85 52.19
CA VAL A 80 8.68 20.24 51.74
C VAL A 80 7.40 20.76 52.39
N PHE A 81 6.33 19.95 52.39
CA PHE A 81 5.06 20.32 53.01
C PHE A 81 4.98 19.97 54.51
N ASN A 82 6.09 19.50 55.10
CA ASN A 82 6.27 19.21 56.52
C ASN A 82 5.16 18.34 57.12
N ARG A 83 4.86 17.20 56.46
CA ARG A 83 3.80 16.25 56.87
C ARG A 83 4.41 14.97 57.44
N ASP A 84 4.69 15.00 58.74
CA ASP A 84 5.42 13.92 59.41
C ASP A 84 4.74 12.54 59.37
N GLN A 85 3.42 12.49 59.24
CA GLN A 85 2.66 11.23 59.16
C GLN A 85 3.00 10.36 57.93
N PHE A 86 3.69 10.91 56.92
CA PHE A 86 4.07 10.17 55.71
C PHE A 86 5.50 9.63 55.76
N HIS A 87 6.28 9.86 56.84
CA HIS A 87 7.64 9.32 56.97
C HIS A 87 7.70 7.79 56.84
N ALA A 88 6.67 7.09 57.31
CA ALA A 88 6.54 5.63 57.21
C ALA A 88 6.59 5.08 55.76
N VAL A 89 6.13 5.86 54.77
CA VAL A 89 6.09 5.43 53.35
C VAL A 89 7.23 5.99 52.50
N ILE A 90 8.09 6.86 53.05
CA ILE A 90 9.21 7.45 52.30
C ILE A 90 10.28 6.40 51.98
N ARG A 91 10.71 5.60 52.98
CA ARG A 91 11.79 4.62 52.79
C ARG A 91 11.44 3.57 51.73
N PRO A 92 10.23 2.98 51.70
CA PRO A 92 9.81 2.08 50.62
C PRO A 92 9.74 2.79 49.26
N ALA A 93 9.13 3.98 49.21
CA ALA A 93 9.00 4.75 47.96
C ALA A 93 10.37 5.18 47.38
N LEU A 94 11.33 5.52 48.24
CA LEU A 94 12.70 5.84 47.86
C LEU A 94 13.43 4.62 47.29
N LEU A 95 13.28 3.44 47.92
CA LEU A 95 13.83 2.19 47.40
C LEU A 95 13.26 1.84 46.02
N THR A 96 11.94 1.99 45.84
CA THR A 96 11.27 1.78 44.55
C THR A 96 11.77 2.74 43.49
N ALA A 97 11.94 4.03 43.83
CA ALA A 97 12.51 5.00 42.91
C ALA A 97 13.96 4.62 42.55
N MET A 98 14.83 4.39 43.54
CA MET A 98 16.22 4.02 43.31
C MET A 98 16.35 2.80 42.39
N LEU A 99 15.66 1.69 42.70
CA LEU A 99 15.68 0.50 41.85
C LEU A 99 15.04 0.75 40.49
N GLY A 100 13.91 1.47 40.43
CA GLY A 100 13.23 1.83 39.19
C GLY A 100 14.18 2.50 38.20
N TYR A 101 14.90 3.54 38.62
CA TYR A 101 15.85 4.24 37.75
C TYR A 101 17.08 3.40 37.40
N THR A 102 17.55 2.54 38.31
CA THR A 102 18.63 1.58 37.98
C THR A 102 18.20 0.66 36.83
N PHE A 103 16.97 0.15 36.87
CA PHE A 103 16.46 -0.75 35.82
C PHE A 103 16.10 -0.02 34.52
N VAL A 104 15.70 1.25 34.58
CA VAL A 104 15.60 2.11 33.38
C VAL A 104 16.95 2.19 32.66
N VAL A 105 18.04 2.42 33.42
CA VAL A 105 19.40 2.49 32.84
C VAL A 105 19.84 1.13 32.29
N LEU A 106 19.55 0.03 32.98
CA LEU A 106 19.82 -1.32 32.46
C LEU A 106 19.04 -1.61 31.17
N GLY A 107 17.76 -1.22 31.10
CA GLY A 107 16.96 -1.32 29.88
C GLY A 107 17.53 -0.49 28.73
N LEU A 108 17.99 0.74 29.01
CA LEU A 108 18.67 1.58 28.02
C LEU A 108 19.95 0.94 27.47
N LEU A 109 20.73 0.23 28.30
CA LEU A 109 21.91 -0.49 27.82
C LEU A 109 21.57 -1.62 26.84
N VAL A 110 20.37 -2.21 26.94
CA VAL A 110 19.88 -3.20 25.97
C VAL A 110 19.43 -2.52 24.67
N ASP A 111 18.72 -1.39 24.79
CA ASP A 111 18.12 -0.64 23.67
C ASP A 111 19.17 0.04 22.79
N ILE A 112 20.22 0.61 23.39
CA ILE A 112 21.24 1.37 22.65
C ILE A 112 22.15 0.45 21.83
N GLY A 113 22.28 0.74 20.53
CA GLY A 113 23.13 -0.03 19.61
C GLY A 113 24.61 -0.09 20.02
N ARG A 114 25.16 1.01 20.55
CA ARG A 114 26.54 1.13 21.06
C ARG A 114 26.56 1.39 22.58
N TYR A 115 26.03 0.44 23.35
CA TYR A 115 25.86 0.57 24.80
C TYR A 115 27.16 0.89 25.57
N TRP A 116 28.33 0.43 25.09
CA TRP A 116 29.63 0.77 25.68
C TRP A 116 29.99 2.26 25.58
N ASN A 117 29.31 3.01 24.72
CA ASN A 117 29.52 4.45 24.52
C ASN A 117 28.45 5.31 25.22
N ILE A 118 27.74 4.78 26.22
CA ILE A 118 26.66 5.49 26.93
C ILE A 118 27.13 6.77 27.65
N THR A 119 28.43 6.91 27.94
CA THR A 119 29.02 8.11 28.55
C THR A 119 29.27 9.25 27.55
N SER A 120 29.09 9.01 26.26
CA SER A 120 29.32 10.00 25.20
C SER A 120 28.58 11.33 25.39
N PRO A 121 27.31 11.38 25.87
CA PRO A 121 26.64 12.66 26.12
C PRO A 121 27.37 13.58 27.11
N ILE A 122 28.18 13.05 28.03
CA ILE A 122 28.97 13.85 28.99
C ILE A 122 30.09 14.60 28.25
N PHE A 123 30.78 13.91 27.34
CA PHE A 123 31.99 14.42 26.69
C PHE A 123 31.72 15.02 25.30
N ASN A 124 30.64 14.64 24.63
CA ASN A 124 30.26 15.03 23.27
C ASN A 124 28.80 15.52 23.24
N HIS A 125 28.51 16.57 24.01
CA HIS A 125 27.14 17.04 24.20
C HIS A 125 26.57 17.80 22.98
N ASN A 126 25.25 17.73 22.81
CA ASN A 126 24.48 18.60 21.92
C ASN A 126 23.32 19.21 22.71
N GLY A 127 23.47 20.47 23.13
CA GLY A 127 22.49 21.19 23.94
C GLY A 127 21.13 21.40 23.27
N ASN A 128 21.03 21.23 21.95
CA ASN A 128 19.76 21.32 21.22
C ASN A 128 18.96 20.00 21.23
N SER A 129 19.52 18.92 21.78
CA SER A 129 18.88 17.60 21.81
C SER A 129 18.14 17.37 23.12
N VAL A 130 16.84 17.11 23.05
CA VAL A 130 16.04 16.69 24.22
C VAL A 130 16.60 15.41 24.86
N LEU A 131 17.17 14.49 24.05
CA LEU A 131 17.81 13.28 24.58
C LEU A 131 19.06 13.57 25.40
N PHE A 132 19.79 14.66 25.11
CA PHE A 132 20.93 15.07 25.93
C PHE A 132 20.45 15.50 27.32
N GLU A 133 19.39 16.30 27.39
CA GLU A 133 18.80 16.74 28.66
C GLU A 133 18.28 15.55 29.48
N VAL A 134 17.52 14.64 28.86
CA VAL A 134 17.01 13.43 29.52
C VAL A 134 18.18 12.58 30.06
N ALA A 135 19.22 12.35 29.26
CA ALA A 135 20.38 11.58 29.68
C ALA A 135 21.09 12.19 30.91
N MET A 136 21.37 13.50 30.89
CA MET A 136 22.04 14.19 32.00
C MET A 136 21.19 14.19 33.26
N CYS A 137 19.89 14.48 33.15
CA CYS A 137 18.99 14.53 34.29
C CYS A 137 18.84 13.15 34.95
N VAL A 138 18.63 12.09 34.16
CA VAL A 138 18.52 10.72 34.69
C VAL A 138 19.82 10.26 35.35
N MET A 139 20.98 10.55 34.74
CA MET A 139 22.27 10.20 35.33
C MET A 139 22.48 10.90 36.68
N ILE A 140 22.28 12.22 36.76
CA ILE A 140 22.46 12.97 38.02
C ILE A 140 21.43 12.51 39.06
N TYR A 141 20.17 12.36 38.65
CA TYR A 141 19.10 11.97 39.56
C TYR A 141 19.30 10.58 40.17
N LEU A 142 19.80 9.62 39.39
CA LEU A 142 20.14 8.29 39.91
C LEU A 142 21.18 8.38 41.04
N HIS A 143 22.20 9.24 40.89
CA HIS A 143 23.19 9.46 41.96
C HIS A 143 22.56 10.10 43.20
N VAL A 144 21.64 11.07 43.00
CA VAL A 144 20.88 11.68 44.11
C VAL A 144 20.09 10.61 44.88
N LEU A 145 19.39 9.71 44.19
CA LEU A 145 18.63 8.61 44.81
C LEU A 145 19.52 7.68 45.63
N TYR A 146 20.70 7.32 45.12
CA TYR A 146 21.66 6.53 45.88
C TYR A 146 22.15 7.28 47.13
N ILE A 147 22.42 8.58 47.03
CA ILE A 147 22.84 9.41 48.17
C ILE A 147 21.73 9.50 49.24
N GLU A 148 20.48 9.68 48.82
CA GLU A 148 19.31 9.67 49.72
C GLU A 148 19.12 8.32 50.42
N PHE A 149 19.58 7.21 49.82
CA PHE A 149 19.50 5.87 50.39
C PHE A 149 20.63 5.56 51.39
N ILE A 150 21.78 6.26 51.32
CA ILE A 150 22.93 6.02 52.22
C ILE A 150 22.57 6.06 53.72
N PRO A 151 21.74 6.98 54.24
CA PRO A 151 21.34 6.98 55.65
C PRO A 151 20.74 5.65 56.13
N ILE A 152 19.97 4.96 55.27
CA ILE A 152 19.39 3.64 55.59
C ILE A 152 20.50 2.57 55.70
N VAL A 153 21.53 2.68 54.87
CA VAL A 153 22.72 1.81 54.91
C VAL A 153 23.53 2.07 56.19
N VAL A 154 23.73 3.34 56.56
CA VAL A 154 24.41 3.74 57.79
C VAL A 154 23.66 3.21 59.02
N GLU A 155 22.34 3.37 59.09
CA GLU A 155 21.50 2.86 60.18
C GLU A 155 21.61 1.33 60.34
N ARG A 156 21.80 0.60 59.23
CA ARG A 156 21.94 -0.86 59.27
C ARG A 156 23.29 -1.31 59.81
N PHE A 157 24.39 -0.72 59.32
CA PHE A 157 25.73 -1.27 59.51
C PHE A 157 26.58 -0.55 60.56
N LYS A 158 26.29 0.70 60.90
CA LYS A 158 27.06 1.46 61.89
C LYS A 158 27.07 0.75 63.25
N GLY A 159 28.27 0.53 63.79
CA GLY A 159 28.48 -0.23 65.02
C GLY A 159 28.22 -1.74 64.91
N ARG A 160 28.04 -2.27 63.68
CA ARG A 160 27.75 -3.68 63.38
C ARG A 160 28.66 -4.26 62.30
N VAL A 161 29.71 -3.56 61.88
CA VAL A 161 30.66 -4.06 60.86
C VAL A 161 31.54 -5.15 61.46
N ASN A 162 31.42 -6.38 60.95
CA ASN A 162 32.23 -7.53 61.39
C ASN A 162 32.60 -8.44 60.20
N LEU A 163 33.55 -8.00 59.36
CA LEU A 163 34.03 -8.80 58.22
C LEU A 163 35.01 -9.89 58.69
N PRO A 164 34.80 -11.17 58.30
CA PRO A 164 35.69 -12.26 58.67
C PRO A 164 36.93 -12.37 57.77
N GLY A 165 38.01 -12.97 58.30
CA GLY A 165 39.22 -13.33 57.53
C GLY A 165 40.14 -12.14 57.20
N PRO A 166 40.88 -12.16 56.06
CA PRO A 166 41.82 -11.10 55.70
C PRO A 166 41.17 -9.72 55.48
N MET A 167 39.84 -9.66 55.35
CA MET A 167 39.07 -8.42 55.26
C MET A 167 38.80 -7.74 56.60
N ALA A 168 39.16 -8.37 57.74
CA ALA A 168 38.97 -7.78 59.06
C ALA A 168 39.74 -6.45 59.25
N GLY A 169 40.85 -6.25 58.54
CA GLY A 169 41.59 -4.98 58.54
C GLY A 169 40.80 -3.79 57.96
N LEU A 170 39.72 -4.04 57.22
CA LEU A 170 38.86 -3.00 56.67
C LEU A 170 37.75 -2.55 57.64
N ASN A 171 37.50 -3.29 58.72
CA ASN A 171 36.40 -2.99 59.66
C ASN A 171 36.52 -1.57 60.24
N ALA A 172 37.72 -1.17 60.68
CA ALA A 172 37.96 0.16 61.24
C ALA A 172 37.79 1.28 60.19
N SER A 173 38.25 1.05 58.96
CA SER A 173 38.13 2.01 57.85
C SER A 173 36.68 2.19 57.43
N LEU A 174 35.90 1.10 57.40
CA LEU A 174 34.47 1.12 57.06
C LEU A 174 33.64 1.81 58.14
N GLU A 175 33.87 1.51 59.43
CA GLU A 175 33.17 2.22 60.52
C GLU A 175 33.49 3.71 60.52
N LYS A 176 34.76 4.09 60.29
CA LYS A 176 35.14 5.51 60.15
C LYS A 176 34.41 6.17 58.99
N LEU A 177 34.23 5.47 57.86
CA LEU A 177 33.51 5.98 56.70
C LEU A 177 32.00 6.14 57.00
N LEU A 178 31.38 5.18 57.68
CA LEU A 178 29.97 5.27 58.12
C LEU A 178 29.75 6.44 59.09
N ASP A 179 30.68 6.68 60.01
CA ASP A 179 30.63 7.80 60.96
C ASP A 179 30.81 9.18 60.31
N VAL A 180 31.60 9.26 59.24
CA VAL A 180 31.73 10.48 58.44
C VAL A 180 30.45 10.69 57.63
N ALA A 181 29.92 9.64 57.00
CA ALA A 181 28.68 9.70 56.23
C ALA A 181 27.51 10.19 57.10
N ASP A 182 27.32 9.62 58.30
CA ASP A 182 26.28 10.02 59.26
C ASP A 182 26.32 11.52 59.59
N ARG A 183 27.51 12.03 59.95
CA ARG A 183 27.71 13.43 60.35
C ARG A 183 27.55 14.42 59.20
N VAL A 184 28.02 14.05 58.00
CA VAL A 184 28.01 14.94 56.83
C VAL A 184 26.62 14.94 56.20
N LEU A 185 26.05 13.76 55.93
CA LEU A 185 24.76 13.63 55.26
C LEU A 185 23.63 14.28 56.04
N ALA A 186 23.61 14.17 57.37
CA ALA A 186 22.61 14.84 58.21
C ALA A 186 22.55 16.37 58.01
N LYS A 187 23.64 17.02 57.58
CA LYS A 187 23.70 18.47 57.34
C LYS A 187 23.35 18.87 55.90
N ILE A 188 23.63 18.00 54.92
CA ILE A 188 23.52 18.34 53.49
C ILE A 188 22.35 17.64 52.77
N MET A 189 21.65 16.71 53.42
CA MET A 189 20.58 15.92 52.79
C MET A 189 19.48 16.77 52.15
N PHE A 190 19.15 17.93 52.75
CA PHE A 190 18.13 18.83 52.20
C PHE A 190 18.47 19.32 50.78
N ILE A 191 19.76 19.49 50.44
CA ILE A 191 20.22 19.88 49.11
C ILE A 191 19.86 18.78 48.10
N PHE A 192 20.12 17.53 48.46
CA PHE A 192 19.85 16.37 47.63
C PHE A 192 18.35 16.14 47.45
N ILE A 193 17.54 16.28 48.52
CA ILE A 193 16.08 16.17 48.44
C ILE A 193 15.50 17.22 47.48
N ILE A 194 15.93 18.48 47.59
CA ILE A 194 15.47 19.55 46.69
C ILE A 194 15.93 19.28 45.25
N ALA A 195 17.20 18.90 45.06
CA ALA A 195 17.73 18.55 43.75
C ALA A 195 16.97 17.36 43.14
N GLY A 196 16.63 16.35 43.93
CA GLY A 196 15.85 15.19 43.51
C GLY A 196 14.47 15.57 43.00
N ILE A 197 13.76 16.47 43.70
CA ILE A 197 12.45 16.97 43.25
C ILE A 197 12.58 17.76 41.94
N VAL A 198 13.55 18.67 41.85
CA VAL A 198 13.75 19.52 40.65
C VAL A 198 14.17 18.69 39.44
N LEU A 199 15.16 17.82 39.58
CA LEU A 199 15.63 16.94 38.51
C LEU A 199 14.52 16.00 38.05
N SER A 200 13.68 15.53 38.98
CA SER A 200 12.53 14.71 38.63
C SER A 200 11.53 15.44 37.74
N CYS A 201 11.22 16.70 38.07
CA CYS A 201 10.35 17.52 37.22
C CYS A 201 10.93 17.74 35.82
N LEU A 202 12.25 17.99 35.72
CA LEU A 202 12.94 18.26 34.45
C LEU A 202 12.92 17.06 33.50
N HIS A 203 13.29 15.86 33.95
CA HIS A 203 13.31 14.73 33.01
C HIS A 203 11.90 14.25 32.64
N GLN A 204 10.91 14.37 33.53
CA GLN A 204 9.52 14.00 33.21
C GLN A 204 8.93 14.91 32.12
N SER A 205 9.19 16.22 32.19
CA SER A 205 8.76 17.14 31.13
C SER A 205 9.52 16.87 29.82
N SER A 206 10.83 16.63 29.90
CA SER A 206 11.67 16.40 28.71
C SER A 206 11.39 15.07 28.02
N LEU A 207 10.94 14.03 28.72
CA LEU A 207 10.38 12.82 28.09
C LEU A 207 9.14 13.12 27.24
N GLY A 208 8.29 14.07 27.65
CA GLY A 208 7.19 14.56 26.83
C GLY A 208 7.67 15.35 25.60
N SER A 209 8.74 16.14 25.76
CA SER A 209 9.34 16.90 24.66
C SER A 209 9.87 16.00 23.52
N LEU A 210 10.24 14.74 23.81
CA LEU A 210 10.77 13.80 22.80
C LEU A 210 9.83 13.56 21.63
N MET A 211 8.51 13.68 21.83
CA MET A 211 7.54 13.46 20.75
C MET A 211 7.12 14.75 20.06
N MET A 212 7.47 15.92 20.59
CA MET A 212 7.19 17.21 19.96
C MET A 212 7.96 17.42 18.66
N ILE A 213 9.16 16.82 18.55
CA ILE A 213 10.01 16.88 17.35
C ILE A 213 9.44 16.10 16.15
N ALA A 214 8.37 15.31 16.36
CA ALA A 214 7.77 14.46 15.35
C ALA A 214 6.30 14.80 15.06
N PRO A 215 5.94 16.07 14.77
CA PRO A 215 4.55 16.52 14.65
C PRO A 215 3.74 15.72 13.63
N TYR A 216 4.34 15.44 12.48
CA TYR A 216 3.68 14.73 11.38
C TYR A 216 3.70 13.20 11.51
N LYS A 217 4.31 12.67 12.58
CA LYS A 217 4.37 11.22 12.84
C LYS A 217 3.49 10.80 14.00
N ILE A 218 2.91 11.74 14.74
CA ILE A 218 2.13 11.45 15.95
C ILE A 218 0.67 11.76 15.67
N HIS A 219 -0.19 10.80 15.99
CA HIS A 219 -1.62 10.94 15.79
C HIS A 219 -2.18 12.17 16.56
N PRO A 220 -3.06 12.98 15.95
CA PRO A 220 -3.54 14.25 16.54
C PRO A 220 -4.15 14.15 17.94
N LEU A 221 -4.71 12.98 18.30
CA LEU A 221 -5.24 12.72 19.65
C LEU A 221 -4.17 12.83 20.75
N TRP A 222 -2.90 12.50 20.46
CA TRP A 222 -1.80 12.61 21.42
C TRP A 222 -0.85 13.76 21.12
N TYR A 223 -0.68 14.17 19.86
CA TYR A 223 0.23 15.29 19.55
C TYR A 223 -0.31 16.61 20.10
N THR A 224 0.46 17.27 20.97
CA THR A 224 0.17 18.63 21.45
C THR A 224 1.47 19.37 21.85
N PRO A 225 1.57 20.70 21.65
CA PRO A 225 2.68 21.48 22.17
C PRO A 225 2.85 21.43 23.70
N ILE A 226 1.80 21.09 24.45
CA ILE A 226 1.87 20.97 25.92
C ILE A 226 2.19 19.56 26.41
N LEU A 227 2.68 18.66 25.54
CA LEU A 227 3.06 17.29 25.92
C LEU A 227 4.01 17.22 27.13
N PRO A 228 5.02 18.11 27.26
CA PRO A 228 5.90 18.13 28.42
C PRO A 228 5.13 18.32 29.74
N LEU A 229 4.13 19.20 29.73
CA LEU A 229 3.29 19.47 30.89
C LEU A 229 2.37 18.29 31.21
N LEU A 230 1.79 17.64 30.19
CA LEU A 230 0.95 16.47 30.39
C LEU A 230 1.73 15.27 30.95
N PHE A 231 2.98 15.08 30.51
CA PHE A 231 3.87 14.05 31.04
C PHE A 231 4.21 14.32 32.51
N LEU A 232 4.53 15.56 32.85
CA LEU A 232 4.80 15.98 34.21
C LEU A 232 3.58 15.77 35.14
N PHE A 233 2.40 16.26 34.76
CA PHE A 233 1.19 16.09 35.58
C PHE A 233 0.77 14.64 35.73
N SER A 234 0.91 13.81 34.70
CA SER A 234 0.65 12.38 34.82
C SER A 234 1.62 11.68 35.77
N ALA A 235 2.89 12.07 35.81
CA ALA A 235 3.86 11.52 36.75
C ALA A 235 3.51 11.88 38.21
N PHE A 236 3.16 13.15 38.48
CA PHE A 236 2.65 13.55 39.80
C PHE A 236 1.40 12.77 40.19
N ALA A 237 0.45 12.61 39.27
CA ALA A 237 -0.78 11.87 39.52
C ALA A 237 -0.52 10.36 39.75
N ALA A 238 0.50 9.78 39.13
CA ALA A 238 0.85 8.35 39.24
C ALA A 238 1.64 8.00 40.51
N GLY A 239 2.36 8.96 41.10
CA GLY A 239 3.22 8.71 42.26
C GLY A 239 2.50 8.06 43.44
N TYR A 240 1.42 8.67 43.94
CA TYR A 240 0.68 8.12 45.09
C TYR A 240 -0.06 6.81 44.79
N PRO A 241 -0.74 6.63 43.64
CA PRO A 241 -1.26 5.33 43.24
C PRO A 241 -0.19 4.24 43.23
N MET A 242 1.01 4.52 42.70
CA MET A 242 2.08 3.54 42.66
C MET A 242 2.55 3.16 44.08
N VAL A 243 2.77 4.13 44.97
CA VAL A 243 3.11 3.86 46.38
C VAL A 243 2.02 3.03 47.05
N THR A 244 0.75 3.29 46.75
CA THR A 244 -0.37 2.53 47.31
C THR A 244 -0.41 1.09 46.83
N VAL A 245 -0.19 0.87 45.52
CA VAL A 245 -0.07 -0.46 44.93
C VAL A 245 1.09 -1.22 45.57
N GLU A 246 2.25 -0.59 45.67
CA GLU A 246 3.44 -1.15 46.30
C GLU A 246 3.18 -1.52 47.76
N SER A 247 2.73 -0.58 48.60
CA SER A 247 2.52 -0.83 50.03
C SER A 247 1.52 -1.96 50.29
N ILE A 248 0.45 -2.08 49.49
CA ILE A 248 -0.53 -3.15 49.64
C ILE A 248 0.03 -4.50 49.17
N ILE A 249 0.79 -4.54 48.06
CA ILE A 249 1.45 -5.76 47.59
C ILE A 249 2.50 -6.24 48.58
N VAL A 250 3.33 -5.32 49.10
CA VAL A 250 4.36 -5.61 50.11
C VAL A 250 3.71 -6.13 51.39
N ALA A 251 2.67 -5.46 51.88
CA ALA A 251 1.92 -5.93 53.05
C ALA A 251 1.39 -7.36 52.84
N LYS A 252 0.77 -7.64 51.68
CA LYS A 252 0.29 -8.99 51.36
C LYS A 252 1.41 -10.02 51.19
N SER A 253 2.55 -9.64 50.61
CA SER A 253 3.70 -10.52 50.35
C SER A 253 4.44 -10.95 51.62
N PHE A 254 4.35 -10.14 52.67
CA PHE A 254 4.96 -10.38 53.99
C PHE A 254 3.93 -10.69 55.09
N ASP A 255 2.69 -11.00 54.71
CA ASP A 255 1.57 -11.26 55.63
C ASP A 255 1.36 -10.18 56.72
N ARG A 256 1.62 -8.93 56.36
CA ARG A 256 1.42 -7.74 57.21
C ARG A 256 0.09 -7.06 56.89
N LYS A 257 -0.46 -6.35 57.88
CA LYS A 257 -1.64 -5.51 57.65
C LYS A 257 -1.26 -4.27 56.84
N PRO A 258 -1.99 -3.93 55.75
CA PRO A 258 -1.75 -2.69 55.02
C PRO A 258 -1.92 -1.47 55.93
N GLU A 259 -1.00 -0.51 55.83
CA GLU A 259 -0.96 0.73 56.62
C GLU A 259 -2.05 1.73 56.18
N MET A 260 -3.31 1.34 56.30
CA MET A 260 -4.46 2.13 55.86
C MET A 260 -4.56 3.48 56.58
N GLU A 261 -3.91 3.63 57.73
CA GLU A 261 -3.81 4.90 58.46
C GLU A 261 -3.01 5.96 57.68
N VAL A 262 -2.02 5.55 56.88
CA VAL A 262 -1.22 6.44 56.02
C VAL A 262 -1.79 6.48 54.60
N LEU A 263 -2.22 5.34 54.07
CA LEU A 263 -2.76 5.24 52.70
C LEU A 263 -4.11 5.96 52.53
N THR A 264 -4.98 5.96 53.55
CA THR A 264 -6.29 6.63 53.45
C THR A 264 -6.15 8.17 53.35
N PRO A 265 -5.33 8.85 54.17
CA PRO A 265 -5.00 10.26 53.97
C PRO A 265 -4.34 10.54 52.62
N LEU A 266 -3.39 9.70 52.19
CA LEU A 266 -2.71 9.85 50.90
C LEU A 266 -3.69 9.77 49.73
N ALA A 267 -4.63 8.83 49.79
CA ALA A 267 -5.70 8.65 48.79
C ALA A 267 -6.65 9.84 48.67
N ARG A 268 -6.65 10.80 49.60
CA ARG A 268 -7.44 12.04 49.45
C ARG A 268 -6.84 13.01 48.44
N TYR A 269 -5.53 12.97 48.22
CA TYR A 269 -4.84 13.82 47.26
C TYR A 269 -4.91 13.28 45.83
N MET A 270 -5.09 11.97 45.66
CA MET A 270 -5.13 11.33 44.35
C MET A 270 -6.19 11.93 43.40
N PRO A 271 -7.47 12.11 43.78
CA PRO A 271 -8.45 12.70 42.86
C PRO A 271 -8.09 14.13 42.43
N ILE A 272 -7.41 14.90 43.28
CA ILE A 272 -7.02 16.28 42.95
C ILE A 272 -5.98 16.25 41.83
N LEU A 273 -4.91 15.47 42.00
CA LEU A 273 -3.85 15.35 41.00
C LEU A 273 -4.34 14.72 39.69
N MET A 274 -5.15 13.66 39.79
CA MET A 274 -5.77 13.02 38.62
C MET A 274 -6.72 13.98 37.89
N GLY A 275 -7.51 14.75 38.64
CA GLY A 275 -8.43 15.75 38.10
C GLY A 275 -7.70 16.88 37.38
N THR A 276 -6.58 17.36 37.91
CA THR A 276 -5.73 18.35 37.23
C THR A 276 -5.18 17.80 35.92
N TYR A 277 -4.60 16.60 35.92
CA TYR A 277 -4.13 15.96 34.70
C TYR A 277 -5.25 15.79 33.66
N LEU A 278 -6.42 15.30 34.08
CA LEU A 278 -7.57 15.10 33.23
C LEU A 278 -8.10 16.41 32.63
N ALA A 279 -8.17 17.48 33.43
CA ALA A 279 -8.63 18.80 32.99
C ALA A 279 -7.73 19.38 31.90
N PHE A 280 -6.41 19.35 32.08
CA PHE A 280 -5.46 19.83 31.07
C PHE A 280 -5.53 18.98 29.79
N LYS A 281 -5.67 17.65 29.92
CA LYS A 281 -5.74 16.75 28.77
C LYS A 281 -7.02 16.94 27.93
N ILE A 282 -8.18 17.05 28.57
CA ILE A 282 -9.45 17.30 27.88
C ILE A 282 -9.51 18.74 27.35
N GLY A 283 -9.08 19.71 28.14
CA GLY A 283 -9.05 21.12 27.74
C GLY A 283 -8.21 21.35 26.48
N ASP A 284 -7.01 20.78 26.42
CA ASP A 284 -6.15 20.83 25.24
C ASP A 284 -6.78 20.16 24.00
N LEU A 285 -7.42 19.00 24.18
CA LEU A 285 -8.12 18.30 23.09
C LEU A 285 -9.30 19.12 22.53
N LEU A 286 -10.02 19.83 23.39
CA LEU A 286 -11.11 20.73 22.98
C LEU A 286 -10.56 21.96 22.24
N VAL A 287 -9.52 22.60 22.78
CA VAL A 287 -8.90 23.80 22.19
C VAL A 287 -8.32 23.51 20.81
N ARG A 288 -7.69 22.34 20.62
CA ARG A 288 -7.13 21.93 19.32
C ARG A 288 -8.16 21.38 18.34
N GLY A 289 -9.43 21.23 18.74
CA GLY A 289 -10.48 20.67 17.91
C GLY A 289 -10.26 19.20 17.52
N THR A 290 -9.39 18.47 18.21
CA THR A 290 -9.04 17.07 17.86
C THR A 290 -10.04 16.04 18.37
N TRP A 291 -11.09 16.49 19.08
CA TRP A 291 -12.22 15.65 19.47
C TRP A 291 -12.94 15.00 18.28
N VAL A 292 -12.81 15.56 17.07
CA VAL A 292 -13.37 14.98 15.84
C VAL A 292 -12.90 13.55 15.58
N TYR A 293 -11.65 13.22 15.96
CA TYR A 293 -11.06 11.89 15.76
C TYR A 293 -11.55 10.83 16.78
N LEU A 294 -12.35 11.23 17.78
CA LEU A 294 -12.85 10.31 18.81
C LEU A 294 -13.91 9.33 18.28
N LEU A 295 -14.49 9.59 17.10
CA LEU A 295 -15.56 8.77 16.52
C LEU A 295 -15.14 7.97 15.28
N ASP A 296 -13.86 8.01 14.90
CA ASP A 296 -13.36 7.35 13.67
C ASP A 296 -13.33 5.82 13.74
N GLY A 297 -13.42 5.24 14.95
CA GLY A 297 -13.40 3.78 15.16
C GLY A 297 -12.06 3.09 14.85
N THR A 298 -10.98 3.86 14.63
CA THR A 298 -9.64 3.32 14.38
C THR A 298 -9.04 2.63 15.62
N TYR A 299 -7.98 1.84 15.44
CA TYR A 299 -7.28 1.23 16.58
C TYR A 299 -6.67 2.29 17.50
N GLN A 300 -6.22 3.42 16.95
CA GLN A 300 -5.76 4.59 17.70
C GLN A 300 -6.89 5.20 18.53
N THR A 301 -8.05 5.47 17.90
CA THR A 301 -9.22 6.00 18.59
C THR A 301 -9.62 5.10 19.76
N ASN A 302 -9.72 3.80 19.54
CA ASN A 302 -10.09 2.84 20.59
C ASN A 302 -9.06 2.79 21.72
N ALA A 303 -7.75 2.82 21.40
CA ALA A 303 -6.69 2.84 22.39
C ALA A 303 -6.72 4.12 23.24
N PHE A 304 -6.99 5.28 22.63
CA PHE A 304 -7.15 6.55 23.34
C PHE A 304 -8.36 6.54 24.28
N LEU A 305 -9.50 6.01 23.82
CA LEU A 305 -10.71 5.92 24.64
C LEU A 305 -10.53 4.99 25.84
N VAL A 306 -9.91 3.82 25.66
CA VAL A 306 -9.59 2.90 26.76
C VAL A 306 -8.67 3.56 27.76
N GLU A 307 -7.60 4.20 27.28
CA GLU A 307 -6.64 4.94 28.11
C GLU A 307 -7.32 6.04 28.93
N LEU A 308 -8.17 6.86 28.32
CA LEU A 308 -8.81 8.00 28.98
C LEU A 308 -9.96 7.58 29.90
N ILE A 309 -10.89 6.76 29.41
CA ILE A 309 -12.11 6.40 30.15
C ILE A 309 -11.79 5.39 31.25
N ILE A 310 -11.13 4.29 30.90
CA ILE A 310 -10.83 3.21 31.84
C ILE A 310 -9.59 3.57 32.67
N GLY A 311 -8.53 4.05 32.03
CA GLY A 311 -7.26 4.32 32.71
C GLY A 311 -7.25 5.57 33.59
N VAL A 312 -8.09 6.58 33.32
CA VAL A 312 -8.03 7.87 34.05
C VAL A 312 -9.37 8.25 34.68
N MET A 313 -10.46 8.30 33.90
CA MET A 313 -11.77 8.77 34.40
C MET A 313 -12.39 7.83 35.43
N LEU A 314 -12.33 6.51 35.20
CA LEU A 314 -12.85 5.50 36.12
C LEU A 314 -12.18 5.56 37.51
N PRO A 315 -10.83 5.48 37.64
CA PRO A 315 -10.19 5.55 38.96
C PRO A 315 -10.38 6.93 39.63
N PHE A 316 -10.40 8.02 38.85
CA PHE A 316 -10.77 9.35 39.37
C PHE A 316 -12.15 9.32 40.03
N GLY A 317 -13.17 8.82 39.33
CA GLY A 317 -14.54 8.70 39.85
C GLY A 317 -14.64 7.80 41.08
N LEU A 318 -13.98 6.64 41.06
CA LEU A 318 -13.96 5.70 42.19
C LEU A 318 -13.37 6.34 43.46
N LEU A 319 -12.27 7.07 43.34
CA LEU A 319 -11.56 7.67 44.49
C LEU A 319 -12.30 8.87 45.10
N LEU A 320 -13.29 9.46 44.41
CA LEU A 320 -14.17 10.46 45.02
C LEU A 320 -14.96 9.84 46.20
N PHE A 321 -15.36 8.58 46.08
CA PHE A 321 -16.11 7.88 47.12
C PHE A 321 -15.25 7.57 48.35
N ARG A 322 -15.70 8.04 49.52
CA ARG A 322 -15.03 7.79 50.80
C ARG A 322 -14.94 6.30 51.16
N LYS A 323 -15.89 5.48 50.68
CA LYS A 323 -15.91 4.02 50.88
C LYS A 323 -14.74 3.34 50.16
N VAL A 324 -14.43 3.76 48.93
CA VAL A 324 -13.31 3.23 48.12
C VAL A 324 -11.99 3.58 48.80
N ARG A 325 -11.77 4.84 49.17
CA ARG A 325 -10.52 5.31 49.82
C ARG A 325 -10.19 4.64 51.16
N ARG A 326 -11.19 4.07 51.84
CA ARG A 326 -11.04 3.39 53.14
C ARG A 326 -10.94 1.88 53.04
N SER A 327 -11.21 1.31 51.87
CA SER A 327 -11.17 -0.13 51.65
C SER A 327 -9.85 -0.51 50.97
N PRO A 328 -9.03 -1.39 51.57
CA PRO A 328 -7.74 -1.77 50.98
C PRO A 328 -7.89 -2.38 49.58
N GLY A 329 -8.89 -3.25 49.37
CA GLY A 329 -9.12 -3.88 48.07
C GLY A 329 -9.57 -2.91 46.98
N TRP A 330 -10.54 -2.04 47.28
CA TRP A 330 -11.02 -1.04 46.30
C TRP A 330 -10.00 0.07 46.04
N LEU A 331 -9.24 0.48 47.06
CA LEU A 331 -8.15 1.42 46.91
C LEU A 331 -7.04 0.84 46.02
N PHE A 332 -6.65 -0.42 46.25
CA PHE A 332 -5.70 -1.13 45.38
C PHE A 332 -6.20 -1.20 43.94
N PHE A 333 -7.46 -1.58 43.73
CA PHE A 333 -8.04 -1.68 42.40
C PHE A 333 -8.03 -0.34 41.64
N ALA A 334 -8.48 0.74 42.29
CA ALA A 334 -8.49 2.06 41.68
C ALA A 334 -7.05 2.56 41.39
N ALA A 335 -6.11 2.35 42.32
CA ALA A 335 -4.72 2.73 42.13
C ALA A 335 -4.05 1.93 41.00
N LEU A 336 -4.29 0.61 40.93
CA LEU A 336 -3.75 -0.27 39.90
C LEU A 336 -4.27 0.11 38.51
N ILE A 337 -5.58 0.36 38.36
CA ILE A 337 -6.14 0.78 37.08
C ILE A 337 -5.50 2.08 36.60
N PHE A 338 -5.28 3.05 37.51
CA PHE A 338 -4.63 4.30 37.14
C PHE A 338 -3.17 4.08 36.71
N VAL A 339 -2.41 3.29 37.46
CA VAL A 339 -1.02 2.91 37.13
C VAL A 339 -0.95 2.26 35.74
N LEU A 340 -1.84 1.30 35.46
CA LEU A 340 -1.94 0.66 34.15
C LEU A 340 -2.42 1.63 33.05
N GLY A 341 -3.27 2.59 33.39
CA GLY A 341 -3.70 3.66 32.50
C GLY A 341 -2.55 4.57 32.06
N ILE A 342 -1.66 4.94 32.99
CA ILE A 342 -0.46 5.72 32.67
C ILE A 342 0.55 4.91 31.85
N LEU A 343 0.76 3.63 32.19
CA LEU A 343 1.56 2.70 31.37
C LEU A 343 1.02 2.64 29.92
N LEU A 344 -0.31 2.45 29.78
CA LEU A 344 -0.95 2.44 28.47
C LEU A 344 -0.80 3.79 27.76
N ASN A 345 -0.90 4.92 28.47
CA ASN A 345 -0.68 6.23 27.87
C ASN A 345 0.71 6.37 27.24
N ARG A 346 1.76 5.91 27.93
CA ARG A 346 3.13 5.99 27.41
C ARG A 346 3.32 5.06 26.21
N ILE A 347 2.79 3.84 26.26
CA ILE A 347 2.76 2.92 25.10
C ILE A 347 2.02 3.56 23.92
N ASN A 348 0.88 4.20 24.19
CA ASN A 348 0.09 4.82 23.15
C ASN A 348 0.84 5.99 22.50
N VAL A 349 1.45 6.86 23.28
CA VAL A 349 2.21 8.01 22.76
C VAL A 349 3.42 7.55 21.94
N PHE A 350 4.20 6.57 22.39
CA PHE A 350 5.44 6.17 21.70
C PHE A 350 5.25 5.16 20.57
N ILE A 351 4.21 4.31 20.64
CA ILE A 351 4.01 3.20 19.69
C ILE A 351 2.71 3.34 18.91
N VAL A 352 1.56 3.46 19.59
CA VAL A 352 0.24 3.40 18.91
C VAL A 352 -0.01 4.66 18.07
N SER A 353 0.39 5.81 18.58
CA SER A 353 0.23 7.11 17.92
C SER A 353 1.28 7.34 16.83
N TYR A 354 2.43 6.67 16.93
CA TYR A 354 3.54 6.85 16.01
C TYR A 354 3.29 6.14 14.68
N THR A 355 3.20 6.92 13.61
CA THR A 355 3.07 6.44 12.24
C THR A 355 4.24 6.96 11.42
N PRO A 356 5.10 6.09 10.87
CA PRO A 356 6.19 6.54 10.01
C PRO A 356 5.62 7.18 8.73
N PRO A 357 6.29 8.20 8.15
CA PRO A 357 5.80 8.88 6.93
C PRO A 357 5.63 7.94 5.72
N HIS A 358 6.32 6.79 5.72
CA HIS A 358 6.23 5.76 4.69
C HIS A 358 6.12 4.38 5.36
N LYS A 359 4.90 3.96 5.72
CA LYS A 359 4.63 2.69 6.40
C LYS A 359 4.72 1.52 5.42
N LEU A 360 5.85 0.79 5.44
CA LEU A 360 6.06 -0.44 4.66
C LEU A 360 5.62 -1.69 5.43
N VAL A 361 5.74 -1.71 6.77
CA VAL A 361 5.44 -2.88 7.62
C VAL A 361 4.86 -2.39 8.97
N PRO A 362 3.87 -3.06 9.57
CA PRO A 362 3.42 -2.76 10.94
C PRO A 362 4.44 -3.27 11.99
N TYR A 363 4.55 -2.59 13.14
CA TYR A 363 5.39 -3.03 14.26
C TYR A 363 4.60 -3.84 15.28
N PHE A 364 5.18 -4.95 15.74
CA PHE A 364 4.75 -5.73 16.89
C PHE A 364 5.99 -6.26 17.61
N PRO A 365 6.08 -6.17 18.95
CA PRO A 365 7.29 -6.53 19.68
C PRO A 365 7.65 -8.00 19.49
N ALA A 366 8.94 -8.27 19.32
CA ALA A 366 9.45 -9.64 19.28
C ALA A 366 9.37 -10.31 20.66
N LEU A 367 9.44 -11.64 20.70
CA LEU A 367 9.49 -12.39 21.97
C LEU A 367 10.68 -11.96 22.84
N GLY A 368 11.83 -11.66 22.21
CA GLY A 368 13.00 -11.17 22.94
C GLY A 368 12.75 -9.83 23.63
N GLU A 369 12.06 -8.89 22.96
CA GLU A 369 11.66 -7.63 23.57
C GLU A 369 10.81 -7.85 24.82
N ILE A 370 9.78 -8.71 24.71
CA ILE A 370 8.84 -9.01 25.79
C ILE A 370 9.54 -9.67 26.99
N PHE A 371 10.33 -10.73 26.74
CA PHE A 371 10.97 -11.48 27.83
C PHE A 371 12.10 -10.71 28.52
N ILE A 372 12.80 -9.83 27.81
CA ILE A 372 13.78 -8.94 28.45
C ILE A 372 13.07 -7.97 29.39
N THR A 373 12.01 -7.28 28.96
CA THR A 373 11.23 -6.38 29.81
C THR A 373 10.65 -7.11 31.03
N ILE A 374 10.04 -8.28 30.85
CA ILE A 374 9.53 -9.09 31.98
C ILE A 374 10.67 -9.51 32.92
N GLY A 375 11.81 -9.91 32.37
CA GLY A 375 12.99 -10.30 33.15
C GLY A 375 13.56 -9.14 33.98
N LEU A 376 13.61 -7.92 33.42
CA LEU A 376 14.02 -6.71 34.14
C LEU A 376 13.06 -6.40 35.29
N ILE A 377 11.75 -6.42 35.05
CA ILE A 377 10.73 -6.21 36.10
C ILE A 377 10.84 -7.27 37.19
N ALA A 378 11.02 -8.55 36.81
CA ALA A 378 11.18 -9.63 37.77
C ALA A 378 12.44 -9.46 38.63
N THR A 379 13.55 -9.05 38.02
CA THR A 379 14.81 -8.77 38.73
C THR A 379 14.65 -7.59 39.68
N LEU A 380 13.96 -6.52 39.27
CA LEU A 380 13.65 -5.37 40.13
C LEU A 380 12.87 -5.80 41.37
N MET A 381 11.78 -6.55 41.19
CA MET A 381 10.95 -7.05 42.30
C MET A 381 11.75 -7.97 43.23
N PHE A 382 12.62 -8.81 42.67
CA PHE A 382 13.50 -9.68 43.45
C PHE A 382 14.49 -8.87 44.29
N LEU A 383 15.17 -7.88 43.69
CA LEU A 383 16.13 -7.02 44.41
C LEU A 383 15.45 -6.12 45.45
N TYR A 384 14.23 -5.66 45.19
CA TYR A 384 13.43 -4.97 46.20
C TYR A 384 13.21 -5.87 47.42
N ARG A 385 12.81 -7.14 47.20
CA ARG A 385 12.66 -8.12 48.29
C ARG A 385 13.98 -8.30 49.03
N VAL A 386 15.10 -8.52 48.34
CA VAL A 386 16.44 -8.63 48.95
C VAL A 386 16.75 -7.40 49.82
N ALA A 387 16.51 -6.19 49.33
CA ALA A 387 16.78 -4.96 50.06
C ALA A 387 15.96 -4.86 51.35
N VAL A 388 14.67 -5.21 51.33
CA VAL A 388 13.80 -5.20 52.52
C VAL A 388 14.21 -6.24 53.59
N PHE A 389 14.87 -7.32 53.18
CA PHE A 389 15.45 -8.32 54.09
C PHE A 389 16.78 -7.88 54.72
N ILE A 390 17.53 -7.00 54.04
CA ILE A 390 18.85 -6.55 54.50
C ILE A 390 18.74 -5.23 55.28
N PHE A 391 17.89 -4.31 54.82
CA PHE A 391 17.83 -2.92 55.28
C PHE A 391 16.53 -2.61 56.05
N PRO A 392 16.56 -1.67 57.00
CA PRO A 392 15.37 -1.24 57.76
C PRO A 392 14.49 -0.30 56.92
N VAL A 393 13.71 -0.86 55.99
CA VAL A 393 12.91 -0.10 55.01
C VAL A 393 11.44 0.07 55.43
N LEU A 394 10.84 -0.88 56.16
CA LEU A 394 9.43 -0.83 56.57
C LEU A 394 9.27 -0.25 57.99
N GLY A 395 8.38 0.73 58.18
CA GLY A 395 8.18 1.44 59.45
C GLY A 395 7.34 0.69 60.51
N THR A 396 7.32 1.20 61.75
CA THR A 396 6.49 0.70 62.87
C THR A 396 5.64 1.82 63.49
N ASP A 397 4.32 1.77 63.23
CA ASP A 397 3.18 2.55 63.77
C ASP A 397 3.20 4.11 63.72
N PRO A 398 2.28 4.76 62.96
CA PRO A 398 2.17 6.22 62.89
C PRO A 398 1.24 6.85 63.96
N LYS A 399 1.61 8.04 64.46
CA LYS A 399 0.79 8.87 65.39
C LYS A 399 -0.26 9.72 64.68
N LYS A 400 -1.46 9.85 65.27
CA LYS A 400 -2.61 10.66 64.81
C LYS A 400 -2.40 12.17 65.01
N MET A 401 -2.94 13.00 64.11
CA MET A 401 -2.94 14.47 64.22
C MET A 401 -4.31 15.15 64.13
N SER A 402 -4.33 16.33 64.77
CA SER A 402 -5.41 17.27 65.06
C SER A 402 -5.86 18.11 63.84
N THR A 403 -7.10 18.60 63.94
CA THR A 403 -8.03 19.01 62.87
C THR A 403 -7.89 20.46 62.38
N ALA A 404 -6.86 21.21 62.75
CA ALA A 404 -6.87 22.68 62.58
C ALA A 404 -6.18 23.26 61.33
N LEU A 405 -5.52 22.45 60.48
CA LEU A 405 -4.68 22.97 59.38
C LEU A 405 -5.12 22.44 58.00
N LEU A 406 -6.39 22.67 57.64
CA LEU A 406 -7.00 22.19 56.39
C LEU A 406 -7.62 23.30 55.52
N VAL A 407 -7.47 24.58 55.90
CA VAL A 407 -8.23 25.68 55.27
C VAL A 407 -7.37 26.67 54.46
N LEU A 408 -6.04 26.60 54.48
CA LEU A 408 -5.19 27.69 53.95
C LEU A 408 -4.53 27.48 52.56
N ILE A 409 -4.82 26.40 51.82
CA ILE A 409 -4.11 26.09 50.53
C ILE A 409 -5.08 26.12 49.31
N ALA A 410 -6.24 26.75 49.44
CA ALA A 410 -7.25 26.75 48.37
C ALA A 410 -7.21 27.97 47.41
N SER A 411 -6.25 28.87 47.52
CA SER A 411 -6.31 30.14 46.76
C SER A 411 -4.95 30.69 46.38
N GLY A 412 -4.60 30.56 45.10
CA GLY A 412 -3.58 31.39 44.46
C GLY A 412 -3.00 30.76 43.19
N LEU A 413 -3.53 31.12 42.01
CA LEU A 413 -2.86 30.99 40.70
C LEU A 413 -3.71 31.70 39.60
N VAL A 414 -3.31 32.89 39.12
CA VAL A 414 -3.78 33.50 37.86
C VAL A 414 -2.73 34.45 37.20
N ALA A 415 -2.45 34.16 35.91
CA ALA A 415 -2.13 34.99 34.71
C ALA A 415 -0.83 35.81 34.50
N TRP A 416 -0.31 35.72 33.25
CA TRP A 416 0.25 36.82 32.44
C TRP A 416 0.21 36.55 30.90
N PRO A 417 0.33 37.57 30.01
CA PRO A 417 -0.13 37.57 28.60
C PRO A 417 1.02 37.60 27.55
N PRO A 418 0.72 37.53 26.23
CA PRO A 418 1.72 37.49 25.16
C PRO A 418 1.96 38.86 24.46
N THR A 419 3.13 39.03 23.85
CA THR A 419 3.54 40.22 23.07
C THR A 419 3.87 39.89 21.61
N ASP A 420 3.47 40.81 20.71
CA ASP A 420 3.66 40.84 19.26
C ASP A 420 5.13 41.05 18.79
N ALA A 421 5.44 40.65 17.55
CA ALA A 421 6.63 41.09 16.82
C ALA A 421 6.36 41.32 15.32
N ARG A 422 6.94 42.42 14.81
CA ARG A 422 6.76 43.05 13.49
C ARG A 422 7.66 42.49 12.38
N ALA A 423 7.26 42.76 11.14
CA ALA A 423 7.93 42.48 9.86
C ALA A 423 9.05 43.47 9.49
N VAL A 424 9.96 43.05 8.59
CA VAL A 424 10.86 43.90 7.79
C VAL A 424 11.05 43.28 6.38
N ASP A 425 11.03 44.17 5.39
CA ASP A 425 10.99 44.01 3.93
C ASP A 425 12.40 43.92 3.26
N ARG A 426 12.50 43.29 2.06
CA ARG A 426 13.08 43.86 0.80
C ARG A 426 13.40 42.85 -0.34
N ASN A 427 12.81 43.18 -1.49
CA ASN A 427 13.05 42.89 -2.92
C ASN A 427 14.42 42.36 -3.42
N ILE A 428 14.39 41.40 -4.36
CA ILE A 428 15.23 41.31 -5.58
C ILE A 428 14.45 40.62 -6.73
N GLN A 429 14.38 41.24 -7.92
CA GLN A 429 13.87 40.68 -9.19
C GLN A 429 14.95 39.88 -9.94
N ILE A 430 14.58 38.90 -10.79
CA ILE A 430 15.01 38.76 -12.21
C ILE A 430 14.40 37.49 -12.89
N GLN A 431 13.80 37.76 -14.06
CA GLN A 431 13.54 37.05 -15.34
C GLN A 431 13.23 35.54 -15.46
N LEU A 432 12.22 35.31 -16.31
CA LEU A 432 11.57 34.07 -16.77
C LEU A 432 12.17 33.51 -18.06
N GLU A 433 12.15 32.19 -18.19
CA GLU A 433 11.99 31.47 -19.46
C GLU A 433 10.69 30.65 -19.43
N SER A 434 10.26 30.20 -20.61
CA SER A 434 8.88 29.89 -21.00
C SER A 434 8.44 28.44 -20.80
N GLU A 435 7.27 28.20 -20.20
CA GLU A 435 6.16 27.37 -20.72
C GLU A 435 5.00 27.24 -19.68
N MET A 436 3.87 27.95 -19.89
CA MET A 436 2.65 27.81 -19.06
C MET A 436 1.45 27.29 -19.87
N THR A 437 0.72 26.31 -19.33
CA THR A 437 -0.46 25.67 -19.97
C THR A 437 -1.80 26.19 -19.40
N PRO A 438 -2.76 26.68 -20.24
CA PRO A 438 -3.90 27.51 -19.79
C PRO A 438 -5.30 26.84 -19.65
N ASN A 439 -5.49 25.52 -19.83
CA ASN A 439 -6.77 24.80 -19.74
C ASN A 439 -6.57 23.31 -19.29
N ILE A 440 -7.58 22.65 -18.69
CA ILE A 440 -7.58 21.19 -18.41
C ILE A 440 -7.23 20.40 -19.67
N ALA A 441 -7.75 20.84 -20.83
CA ALA A 441 -7.47 20.21 -22.11
C ALA A 441 -6.03 20.40 -22.62
N ASP A 442 -5.32 21.39 -22.08
CA ASP A 442 -3.92 21.70 -22.39
C ASP A 442 -2.96 21.02 -21.40
N ALA A 443 -3.48 20.45 -20.31
CA ALA A 443 -2.69 19.68 -19.36
C ALA A 443 -2.00 18.50 -20.09
N PRO A 444 -0.68 18.32 -19.92
CA PRO A 444 0.00 17.13 -20.42
C PRO A 444 -0.74 15.87 -19.97
N ARG A 445 -0.98 14.93 -20.89
CA ARG A 445 -1.72 13.70 -20.55
C ARG A 445 -0.98 12.88 -19.48
N LEU A 446 0.34 12.80 -19.63
CA LEU A 446 1.25 12.08 -18.76
C LEU A 446 2.48 12.94 -18.47
N LYS A 447 2.95 12.93 -17.22
CA LYS A 447 4.23 13.52 -16.83
C LYS A 447 5.05 12.49 -16.06
N VAL A 448 6.33 12.33 -16.38
CA VAL A 448 7.22 11.46 -15.59
C VAL A 448 7.84 12.30 -14.49
N LEU A 449 7.55 11.97 -13.23
CA LEU A 449 8.14 12.64 -12.07
C LEU A 449 9.54 12.08 -11.83
N ASN A 450 10.52 12.68 -12.50
CA ASN A 450 11.93 12.33 -12.41
C ASN A 450 12.74 13.57 -12.03
N ASN A 451 13.55 13.49 -10.97
CA ASN A 451 14.36 14.62 -10.53
C ASN A 451 15.77 14.16 -10.11
N PRO A 452 16.85 14.78 -10.66
CA PRO A 452 18.22 14.41 -10.32
C PRO A 452 18.56 14.47 -8.83
N VAL A 453 17.97 15.42 -8.09
CA VAL A 453 18.18 15.56 -6.65
C VAL A 453 17.64 14.33 -5.92
N VAL A 454 16.42 13.90 -6.24
CA VAL A 454 15.82 12.69 -5.63
C VAL A 454 16.63 11.44 -5.99
N ASN A 455 17.04 11.31 -7.26
CA ASN A 455 17.78 10.14 -7.73
C ASN A 455 19.15 10.00 -7.06
N LYS A 456 19.81 11.13 -6.73
CA LYS A 456 21.08 11.12 -5.99
C LYS A 456 20.97 10.44 -4.61
N TYR A 457 19.83 10.58 -3.93
CA TYR A 457 19.64 10.09 -2.57
C TYR A 457 18.78 8.81 -2.47
N SER A 458 18.03 8.46 -3.51
CA SER A 458 17.03 7.39 -3.47
C SER A 458 16.92 6.67 -4.82
N ASP A 459 17.86 5.76 -5.10
CA ASP A 459 17.94 5.04 -6.38
C ASP A 459 17.25 3.66 -6.40
N LEU A 460 16.45 3.33 -5.38
CA LEU A 460 15.82 2.01 -5.25
C LEU A 460 14.64 1.78 -6.21
N TYR A 461 14.05 2.85 -6.73
CA TYR A 461 12.79 2.84 -7.48
C TYR A 461 12.92 3.60 -8.80
N GLU A 462 12.17 3.19 -9.80
CA GLU A 462 12.00 3.93 -11.05
C GLU A 462 11.12 5.18 -10.83
N PRO A 463 11.25 6.22 -11.70
CA PRO A 463 10.38 7.39 -11.68
C PRO A 463 8.90 7.05 -11.84
N VAL A 464 8.03 7.88 -11.24
CA VAL A 464 6.57 7.69 -11.32
C VAL A 464 6.03 8.31 -12.60
N ARG A 465 5.15 7.57 -13.29
CA ARG A 465 4.33 8.10 -14.38
C ARG A 465 3.05 8.70 -13.80
N PHE A 466 2.98 10.03 -13.74
CA PHE A 466 1.85 10.79 -13.24
C PHE A 466 0.84 11.05 -14.36
N MET A 467 -0.40 10.54 -14.20
CA MET A 467 -1.52 10.69 -15.14
C MET A 467 -2.14 12.09 -15.02
N HIS A 468 -1.38 13.11 -15.39
CA HIS A 468 -1.71 14.50 -15.13
C HIS A 468 -3.06 14.92 -15.75
N GLY A 469 -3.37 14.51 -16.99
CA GLY A 469 -4.65 14.80 -17.62
C GLY A 469 -5.86 14.18 -16.88
N LYS A 470 -5.69 13.02 -16.23
CA LYS A 470 -6.74 12.42 -15.40
C LYS A 470 -6.99 13.26 -14.16
N HIS A 471 -5.92 13.66 -13.48
CA HIS A 471 -6.02 14.49 -12.27
C HIS A 471 -6.63 15.85 -12.57
N ALA A 472 -6.21 16.49 -13.67
CA ALA A 472 -6.79 17.76 -14.12
C ALA A 472 -8.30 17.64 -14.42
N ASN A 473 -8.73 16.54 -15.04
CA ASN A 473 -10.16 16.29 -15.32
C ASN A 473 -10.96 16.03 -14.03
N VAL A 474 -10.41 15.26 -13.08
CA VAL A 474 -11.10 14.94 -11.81
C VAL A 474 -11.18 16.14 -10.87
N LEU A 475 -10.08 16.88 -10.73
CA LEU A 475 -10.00 17.97 -9.76
C LEU A 475 -10.69 19.23 -10.27
N GLU A 476 -10.66 19.48 -11.58
CA GLU A 476 -11.09 20.72 -12.25
C GLU A 476 -10.43 22.02 -11.73
N ASP A 477 -9.64 21.92 -10.66
CA ASP A 477 -8.86 22.96 -10.02
C ASP A 477 -7.40 22.52 -9.89
N CYS A 478 -6.56 23.04 -10.78
CA CYS A 478 -5.13 22.73 -10.80
C CYS A 478 -4.38 23.29 -9.57
N THR A 479 -4.96 24.24 -8.82
CA THR A 479 -4.29 24.87 -7.67
C THR A 479 -4.10 23.91 -6.50
N ILE A 480 -4.89 22.83 -6.45
CA ILE A 480 -4.75 21.74 -5.48
C ILE A 480 -3.37 21.06 -5.62
N CYS A 481 -2.87 20.89 -6.85
CA CYS A 481 -1.56 20.27 -7.09
C CYS A 481 -0.44 21.30 -7.33
N HIS A 482 -0.80 22.54 -7.67
CA HIS A 482 0.12 23.63 -7.97
C HIS A 482 -0.03 24.77 -6.96
N HIS A 483 0.83 24.80 -5.95
CA HIS A 483 0.94 25.97 -5.07
C HIS A 483 1.71 27.09 -5.76
N ARG A 484 1.11 28.28 -5.90
CA ARG A 484 1.82 29.51 -6.29
C ARG A 484 2.50 30.08 -5.04
N ARG A 485 3.75 30.52 -5.15
CA ARG A 485 4.44 31.26 -4.09
C ARG A 485 4.01 32.72 -4.11
N GLN A 486 3.90 33.33 -2.93
CA GLN A 486 3.80 34.77 -2.70
C GLN A 486 5.02 35.48 -3.33
N ARG A 487 4.80 36.42 -4.25
CA ARG A 487 5.89 37.13 -4.95
C ARG A 487 6.16 38.55 -4.42
N GLU A 488 5.18 39.18 -3.75
CA GLU A 488 5.29 40.55 -3.25
C GLU A 488 4.61 40.72 -1.87
N GLU A 489 5.01 41.77 -1.15
CA GLU A 489 4.51 42.09 0.18
C GLU A 489 3.02 42.51 0.11
N GLY A 490 2.13 41.67 0.63
CA GLY A 490 0.68 41.93 0.70
C GLY A 490 -0.23 40.78 0.24
N ASP A 491 0.32 39.77 -0.43
CA ASP A 491 -0.46 38.63 -0.94
C ASP A 491 -0.84 37.68 0.23
N ARG A 492 -2.14 37.59 0.56
CA ARG A 492 -2.61 36.83 1.73
C ARG A 492 -2.83 35.37 1.35
N TYR A 493 -2.28 34.46 2.15
CA TYR A 493 -2.49 33.01 2.01
C TYR A 493 -3.99 32.69 1.88
N GLY A 494 -4.42 32.16 0.73
CA GLY A 494 -5.78 31.68 0.53
C GLY A 494 -6.76 32.60 -0.21
N GLU A 495 -6.33 33.69 -0.86
CA GLU A 495 -7.17 34.24 -1.94
C GLU A 495 -7.04 33.35 -3.20
N PRO A 496 -8.15 32.77 -3.72
CA PRO A 496 -8.09 31.92 -4.89
C PRO A 496 -7.60 32.70 -6.12
N VAL A 497 -6.37 32.45 -6.55
CA VAL A 497 -5.87 32.99 -7.82
C VAL A 497 -6.49 32.18 -8.94
N THR A 498 -7.47 32.74 -9.63
CA THR A 498 -8.05 32.12 -10.81
C THR A 498 -7.01 32.02 -11.94
N MET A 499 -7.10 31.01 -12.80
CA MET A 499 -6.25 30.89 -13.99
C MET A 499 -6.27 32.14 -14.88
N ALA A 500 -7.33 32.96 -14.81
CA ALA A 500 -7.42 34.25 -15.50
C ALA A 500 -6.44 35.30 -14.95
N VAL A 501 -6.14 35.27 -13.65
CA VAL A 501 -5.16 36.14 -13.00
C VAL A 501 -3.74 35.67 -13.35
N LEU A 502 -3.45 34.37 -13.32
CA LEU A 502 -2.16 33.82 -13.76
C LEU A 502 -1.86 34.14 -15.24
N ARG A 503 -2.89 34.15 -16.12
CA ARG A 503 -2.78 34.58 -17.52
C ARG A 503 -2.38 36.05 -17.67
N LYS A 504 -2.93 36.93 -16.83
CA LYS A 504 -2.68 38.38 -16.90
C LYS A 504 -1.25 38.73 -16.47
N HIS A 505 -0.64 37.90 -15.63
CA HIS A 505 0.68 38.15 -15.02
C HIS A 505 1.81 37.25 -15.55
N ILE A 506 1.54 36.25 -16.40
CA ILE A 506 2.55 35.37 -17.02
C ILE A 506 3.47 34.73 -15.95
N GLU A 507 2.88 34.10 -14.93
CA GLU A 507 3.64 33.56 -13.80
C GLU A 507 3.63 32.03 -13.72
N GLU A 508 4.79 31.39 -13.93
CA GLU A 508 4.92 29.95 -13.73
C GLU A 508 4.66 29.54 -12.28
N PRO A 509 3.89 28.44 -12.05
CA PRO A 509 3.89 27.76 -10.76
C PRO A 509 5.31 27.28 -10.46
N ALA A 510 5.85 27.65 -9.30
CA ALA A 510 7.18 27.19 -8.90
C ALA A 510 7.20 25.66 -8.82
N ALA A 511 8.20 25.02 -9.43
CA ALA A 511 8.40 23.59 -9.24
C ALA A 511 8.66 23.30 -7.76
N CYS A 512 8.15 22.18 -7.23
CA CYS A 512 8.35 21.82 -5.83
C CYS A 512 9.83 21.85 -5.43
N ALA A 513 10.74 21.49 -6.34
CA ALA A 513 12.19 21.51 -6.14
C ALA A 513 12.77 22.88 -5.78
N HIS A 514 12.09 23.97 -6.16
CA HIS A 514 12.55 25.33 -5.88
C HIS A 514 12.48 25.66 -4.37
N CYS A 515 11.50 25.10 -3.66
CA CYS A 515 11.33 25.32 -2.21
C CYS A 515 11.64 24.06 -1.38
N HIS A 516 11.49 22.88 -1.98
CA HIS A 516 11.74 21.58 -1.38
C HIS A 516 12.95 20.96 -2.09
N ASP A 517 14.16 21.34 -1.72
CA ASP A 517 15.39 20.80 -2.33
C ASP A 517 15.81 19.48 -1.65
N ARG A 518 16.93 19.47 -0.93
CA ARG A 518 17.53 18.27 -0.34
C ARG A 518 16.54 17.54 0.57
N PRO A 519 16.67 16.21 0.73
CA PRO A 519 15.86 15.43 1.67
C PRO A 519 15.85 16.00 3.10
N PHE A 520 16.92 16.71 3.48
CA PHE A 520 17.04 17.42 4.74
C PHE A 520 17.86 18.69 4.56
N ASP A 521 17.33 19.83 5.01
CA ASP A 521 18.06 21.09 5.14
C ASP A 521 18.12 21.49 6.62
N PRO A 522 19.29 21.43 7.27
CA PRO A 522 19.43 21.78 8.68
C PRO A 522 19.10 23.25 8.98
N LYS A 523 19.07 24.13 7.97
CA LYS A 523 18.69 25.54 8.14
C LYS A 523 17.17 25.76 8.11
N ASN A 524 16.42 24.81 7.55
CA ASN A 524 14.98 24.93 7.33
C ASN A 524 14.26 23.65 7.79
N LEU A 525 14.32 23.37 9.10
CA LEU A 525 13.81 22.13 9.71
C LEU A 525 12.31 21.88 9.50
N HIS A 526 11.53 22.92 9.20
CA HIS A 526 10.08 22.84 8.99
C HIS A 526 9.69 22.56 7.54
N THR A 527 10.62 22.63 6.60
CA THR A 527 10.35 22.40 5.17
C THR A 527 10.67 20.95 4.82
N PRO A 528 9.69 20.14 4.36
CA PRO A 528 9.98 18.79 3.94
C PRO A 528 10.87 18.81 2.69
N GLY A 529 11.80 17.86 2.56
CA GLY A 529 12.58 17.71 1.33
C GLY A 529 11.71 17.30 0.13
N LEU A 530 12.24 17.43 -1.09
CA LEU A 530 11.47 17.23 -2.34
C LEU A 530 10.62 15.96 -2.37
N LYS A 531 11.23 14.85 -1.95
CA LYS A 531 10.56 13.55 -1.90
C LYS A 531 9.39 13.54 -0.90
N GLY A 532 9.57 14.18 0.26
CA GLY A 532 8.52 14.29 1.27
C GLY A 532 7.35 15.14 0.80
N ALA A 533 7.63 16.27 0.15
CA ALA A 533 6.62 17.17 -0.40
C ALA A 533 5.73 16.49 -1.45
N TYR A 534 6.31 15.79 -2.42
CA TYR A 534 5.52 15.04 -3.42
C TYR A 534 4.65 13.96 -2.76
N HIS A 535 5.19 13.20 -1.81
CA HIS A 535 4.42 12.14 -1.15
C HIS A 535 3.30 12.69 -0.28
N GLN A 536 3.51 13.75 0.50
CA GLN A 536 2.43 14.35 1.30
C GLN A 536 1.27 14.80 0.40
N LEU A 537 1.58 15.56 -0.65
CA LEU A 537 0.57 16.06 -1.58
C LEU A 537 -0.24 14.93 -2.24
N CYS A 538 0.43 13.89 -2.74
CA CYS A 538 -0.25 12.79 -3.42
C CYS A 538 -0.94 11.81 -2.47
N MET A 539 -0.28 11.42 -1.37
CA MET A 539 -0.78 10.40 -0.46
C MET A 539 -1.97 10.89 0.35
N ASP A 540 -1.98 12.15 0.79
CA ASP A 540 -3.11 12.70 1.53
C ASP A 540 -4.37 12.68 0.65
N CYS A 541 -4.25 13.12 -0.61
CA CYS A 541 -5.34 13.08 -1.58
C CYS A 541 -5.78 11.65 -1.91
N HIS A 542 -4.83 10.74 -2.17
CA HIS A 542 -5.14 9.33 -2.45
C HIS A 542 -5.82 8.66 -1.26
N GLN A 543 -5.36 8.86 -0.03
CA GLN A 543 -5.98 8.31 1.18
C GLN A 543 -7.38 8.88 1.42
N GLN A 544 -7.57 10.20 1.29
CA GLN A 544 -8.89 10.81 1.38
C GLN A 544 -9.86 10.25 0.33
N SER A 545 -9.39 10.04 -0.90
CA SER A 545 -10.19 9.42 -1.97
C SER A 545 -10.56 7.95 -1.68
N GLU A 546 -9.77 7.24 -0.88
CA GLU A 546 -10.07 5.88 -0.41
C GLU A 546 -11.03 5.85 0.80
N GLN A 547 -11.04 6.91 1.61
CA GLN A 547 -11.77 7.00 2.88
C GLN A 547 -13.23 7.43 2.76
N VAL A 548 -13.75 7.73 1.56
CA VAL A 548 -15.19 8.01 1.38
C VAL A 548 -15.92 6.71 1.00
N PRO A 549 -16.66 6.05 1.91
CA PRO A 549 -17.60 5.03 1.52
C PRO A 549 -18.81 5.78 0.96
N HIS A 550 -19.09 5.67 -0.34
CA HIS A 550 -20.45 5.93 -0.81
C HIS A 550 -21.35 4.80 -0.28
N ALA A 551 -21.81 4.98 0.96
CA ALA A 551 -22.69 4.08 1.66
C ALA A 551 -24.11 4.19 1.07
N ARG A 552 -24.46 3.26 0.18
CA ARG A 552 -25.79 2.61 0.04
C ARG A 552 -25.78 1.59 -1.13
N GLY A 553 -25.76 0.30 -0.81
CA GLY A 553 -26.11 -0.80 -1.73
C GLY A 553 -24.95 -1.59 -2.36
N PRO A 554 -25.26 -2.70 -3.07
CA PRO A 554 -24.27 -3.49 -3.81
C PRO A 554 -23.55 -2.56 -4.80
N VAL A 555 -22.22 -2.56 -4.72
CA VAL A 555 -21.32 -1.63 -5.42
C VAL A 555 -21.70 -1.50 -6.89
N LEU A 556 -22.32 -0.38 -7.27
CA LEU A 556 -22.65 -0.07 -8.66
C LEU A 556 -21.79 1.05 -9.25
N HIS A 557 -21.27 2.00 -8.47
CA HIS A 557 -20.50 3.12 -9.04
C HIS A 557 -19.42 3.65 -8.07
N SER A 558 -18.19 3.77 -8.57
CA SER A 558 -17.16 4.67 -8.01
C SER A 558 -17.12 5.91 -8.90
N ALA A 559 -16.89 7.11 -8.35
CA ALA A 559 -16.79 8.37 -9.11
C ALA A 559 -15.70 8.37 -10.22
N MET A 560 -14.92 7.29 -10.36
CA MET A 560 -13.79 7.16 -11.28
C MET A 560 -13.86 5.93 -12.21
N VAL A 561 -14.78 4.98 -12.02
CA VAL A 561 -14.91 3.76 -12.86
C VAL A 561 -16.37 3.27 -12.86
N ARG A 562 -16.96 3.02 -14.03
CA ARG A 562 -18.29 2.43 -14.20
C ARG A 562 -18.19 0.93 -14.47
N GLY A 563 -18.78 0.11 -13.60
CA GLY A 563 -19.03 -1.31 -13.88
C GLY A 563 -19.25 -2.16 -12.62
N PRO A 564 -19.97 -3.30 -12.71
CA PRO A 564 -20.19 -4.22 -11.60
C PRO A 564 -18.98 -5.15 -11.47
N VAL A 565 -17.90 -4.72 -10.81
CA VAL A 565 -16.78 -5.61 -10.45
C VAL A 565 -16.22 -5.18 -9.10
N ALA A 566 -16.08 -6.15 -8.19
CA ALA A 566 -15.35 -5.99 -6.93
C ALA A 566 -13.98 -5.37 -7.22
N ARG A 567 -13.65 -4.24 -6.57
CA ARG A 567 -12.32 -3.63 -6.68
C ARG A 567 -11.27 -4.68 -6.34
N ALA A 568 -10.52 -5.16 -7.34
CA ALA A 568 -9.23 -5.75 -7.06
C ALA A 568 -8.31 -4.65 -6.50
N LEU A 569 -7.35 -5.02 -5.65
CA LEU A 569 -6.44 -4.11 -4.93
C LEU A 569 -5.68 -3.13 -5.84
N ASP A 570 -5.61 -3.42 -7.14
CA ASP A 570 -4.96 -2.66 -8.21
C ASP A 570 -5.80 -1.52 -8.81
N THR A 571 -7.09 -1.43 -8.48
CA THR A 571 -8.01 -0.36 -8.95
C THR A 571 -8.14 0.82 -7.99
N ARG A 572 -7.41 0.80 -6.86
CA ARG A 572 -7.44 1.86 -5.86
C ARG A 572 -6.43 2.96 -6.17
N ALA A 573 -6.63 4.16 -5.61
CA ALA A 573 -5.62 5.20 -5.64
C ALA A 573 -4.36 4.67 -4.93
N PRO A 574 -3.16 4.74 -5.53
CA PRO A 574 -2.00 4.07 -4.97
C PRO A 574 -1.56 4.78 -3.68
N THR A 575 -1.64 4.09 -2.54
CA THR A 575 -1.24 4.63 -1.22
C THR A 575 0.06 4.05 -0.67
N ASP A 576 0.72 3.18 -1.44
CA ASP A 576 1.96 2.52 -1.06
C ASP A 576 3.05 2.65 -2.12
N CYS A 577 4.30 2.41 -1.69
CA CYS A 577 5.47 2.61 -2.53
C CYS A 577 5.49 1.73 -3.78
N LEU A 578 5.00 0.48 -3.72
CA LEU A 578 5.06 -0.47 -4.85
C LEU A 578 3.88 -0.28 -5.81
N ALA A 579 2.78 0.32 -5.35
CA ALA A 579 1.69 0.75 -6.20
C ALA A 579 2.06 2.01 -7.02
N CYS A 580 2.82 2.94 -6.43
CA CYS A 580 3.29 4.16 -7.12
C CYS A 580 4.54 3.92 -7.96
N HIS A 581 5.50 3.16 -7.41
CA HIS A 581 6.81 2.97 -7.99
C HIS A 581 7.10 1.52 -8.31
N ALA A 582 7.90 1.37 -9.34
CA ALA A 582 8.38 0.09 -9.75
C ALA A 582 9.84 -0.04 -9.28
N LYS A 583 10.20 -1.14 -8.59
CA LYS A 583 11.56 -1.34 -8.06
C LYS A 583 12.61 -1.44 -9.17
N LYS A 584 13.78 -0.80 -9.00
CA LYS A 584 14.88 -0.94 -9.95
C LYS A 584 15.42 -2.38 -9.97
N VAL A 585 15.81 -2.82 -11.16
CA VAL A 585 16.43 -4.13 -11.36
C VAL A 585 17.89 -4.06 -10.87
N PRO A 586 18.34 -4.97 -9.99
CA PRO A 586 19.74 -5.03 -9.60
C PRO A 586 20.63 -5.45 -10.78
N ASN A 587 21.94 -5.17 -10.70
CA ASN A 587 22.88 -5.59 -11.72
C ASN A 587 23.17 -7.10 -11.61
N HIS A 588 22.69 -7.88 -12.60
CA HIS A 588 22.83 -9.34 -12.58
C HIS A 588 24.20 -9.83 -13.07
N ASN A 589 25.04 -8.99 -13.68
CA ASN A 589 26.41 -9.37 -14.09
C ASN A 589 27.25 -9.88 -12.91
N GLN A 590 26.97 -9.40 -11.69
CA GLN A 590 27.69 -9.79 -10.46
C GLN A 590 26.98 -10.90 -9.68
N LEU A 591 25.73 -11.22 -10.05
CA LEU A 591 24.86 -12.13 -9.29
C LEU A 591 24.70 -13.48 -9.97
N VAL A 592 24.72 -13.51 -11.31
CA VAL A 592 24.64 -14.74 -12.09
C VAL A 592 25.99 -15.43 -12.08
N LYS A 593 26.06 -16.55 -11.36
CA LYS A 593 27.26 -17.39 -11.17
C LYS A 593 27.12 -18.69 -11.96
N LEU A 594 27.25 -18.60 -13.28
CA LEU A 594 27.17 -19.73 -14.21
C LEU A 594 28.49 -19.84 -14.97
N GLU A 595 29.09 -21.03 -14.99
CA GLU A 595 30.38 -21.30 -15.65
C GLU A 595 30.26 -22.53 -16.57
N GLY A 596 30.98 -22.53 -17.69
CA GLY A 596 31.04 -23.67 -18.63
C GLY A 596 29.85 -23.79 -19.59
N SER A 597 29.53 -25.03 -20.01
CA SER A 597 28.41 -25.32 -20.91
C SER A 597 27.08 -25.31 -20.14
N VAL A 598 26.37 -24.19 -20.22
CA VAL A 598 25.14 -23.93 -19.46
C VAL A 598 23.91 -24.23 -20.33
N ASN A 599 23.00 -25.06 -19.83
CA ASN A 599 21.70 -25.29 -20.46
C ASN A 599 20.60 -24.40 -19.86
N ALA A 600 19.42 -24.39 -20.49
CA ALA A 600 18.31 -23.54 -20.08
C ALA A 600 17.80 -23.79 -18.64
N ARG A 601 17.85 -25.05 -18.17
CA ARG A 601 17.43 -25.40 -16.79
C ARG A 601 18.48 -25.03 -15.75
N ASP A 602 19.77 -25.00 -16.12
CA ASP A 602 20.83 -24.48 -15.25
C ASP A 602 20.61 -23.00 -14.94
N VAL A 603 20.20 -22.22 -15.95
CA VAL A 603 19.85 -20.80 -15.77
C VAL A 603 18.70 -20.66 -14.78
N THR A 604 17.60 -21.40 -14.97
CA THR A 604 16.45 -21.33 -14.06
C THR A 604 16.82 -21.74 -12.64
N ARG A 605 17.63 -22.79 -12.45
CA ARG A 605 18.14 -23.17 -11.12
C ARG A 605 18.95 -22.03 -10.47
N ASN A 606 19.78 -21.33 -11.23
CA ASN A 606 20.51 -20.17 -10.73
C ASN A 606 19.56 -19.01 -10.37
N CYS A 607 18.53 -18.74 -11.17
CA CYS A 607 17.52 -17.74 -10.82
C CYS A 607 16.81 -18.10 -9.51
N LEU A 608 16.41 -19.37 -9.35
CA LEU A 608 15.64 -19.84 -8.18
C LEU A 608 16.42 -19.76 -6.87
N SER A 609 17.76 -19.72 -6.88
CA SER A 609 18.52 -19.54 -5.63
C SER A 609 18.24 -18.19 -4.95
N CYS A 610 17.73 -17.20 -5.69
CA CYS A 610 17.33 -15.89 -5.18
C CYS A 610 15.84 -15.60 -5.39
N HIS A 611 15.20 -16.26 -6.36
CA HIS A 611 13.84 -16.00 -6.84
C HIS A 611 12.88 -17.18 -6.66
N GLU A 612 13.09 -18.00 -5.63
CA GLU A 612 12.23 -19.15 -5.32
C GLU A 612 10.76 -18.74 -5.14
N LYS A 613 10.51 -17.61 -4.47
CA LYS A 613 9.15 -17.09 -4.24
C LYS A 613 8.46 -16.69 -5.54
N GLU A 614 9.20 -16.04 -6.45
CA GLU A 614 8.72 -15.71 -7.79
C GLU A 614 8.45 -16.98 -8.61
N GLY A 615 9.33 -17.98 -8.52
CA GLY A 615 9.13 -19.30 -9.15
C GLY A 615 7.86 -19.98 -8.66
N ALA A 616 7.63 -20.03 -7.35
CA ALA A 616 6.42 -20.58 -6.75
C ALA A 616 5.15 -19.81 -7.19
N ALA A 617 5.25 -18.48 -7.31
CA ALA A 617 4.15 -17.66 -7.81
C ALA A 617 3.80 -17.96 -9.27
N ILE A 618 4.81 -18.11 -10.14
CA ILE A 618 4.63 -18.46 -11.57
C ILE A 618 3.84 -19.77 -11.72
N LEU A 619 4.12 -20.78 -10.89
CA LEU A 619 3.41 -22.06 -10.96
C LEU A 619 1.90 -21.93 -10.78
N MET A 620 1.43 -20.85 -10.16
CA MET A 620 0.01 -20.59 -9.92
C MET A 620 -0.67 -19.84 -11.07
N THR A 621 0.10 -19.32 -12.02
CA THR A 621 -0.40 -18.43 -13.08
C THR A 621 -1.02 -19.17 -14.26
N ALA A 622 -1.91 -18.49 -14.98
CA ALA A 622 -2.48 -18.92 -16.25
C ALA A 622 -1.43 -19.00 -17.37
N HIS A 623 -0.35 -18.21 -17.31
CA HIS A 623 0.75 -18.29 -18.27
C HIS A 623 1.50 -19.63 -18.15
N TRP A 624 1.68 -20.13 -16.92
CA TRP A 624 2.28 -21.45 -16.65
C TRP A 624 1.28 -22.59 -16.90
N LYS A 625 0.09 -22.53 -16.31
CA LYS A 625 -0.89 -23.62 -16.39
C LYS A 625 -1.56 -23.71 -17.75
N TRP A 626 -1.65 -22.60 -18.50
CA TRP A 626 -2.52 -22.45 -19.67
C TRP A 626 -4.01 -22.72 -19.39
N HIS A 627 -4.43 -22.59 -18.13
CA HIS A 627 -5.81 -22.57 -17.68
C HIS A 627 -5.91 -21.82 -16.34
N GLY A 628 -7.13 -21.49 -15.94
CA GLY A 628 -7.37 -20.80 -14.68
C GLY A 628 -8.85 -20.49 -14.46
N SER A 629 -9.13 -19.63 -13.51
CA SER A 629 -10.48 -19.16 -13.19
C SER A 629 -11.13 -18.48 -14.40
N SER A 630 -12.39 -18.82 -14.68
CA SER A 630 -13.16 -18.24 -15.77
C SER A 630 -14.51 -17.65 -15.35
N PRO A 631 -14.51 -16.62 -14.49
CA PRO A 631 -15.75 -16.04 -13.95
C PRO A 631 -16.66 -15.38 -14.99
N TYR A 632 -16.19 -15.19 -16.23
CA TYR A 632 -16.92 -14.53 -17.32
C TYR A 632 -17.38 -15.48 -18.42
N THR A 633 -17.17 -16.79 -18.26
CA THR A 633 -17.72 -17.79 -19.18
C THR A 633 -19.08 -18.24 -18.68
N ILE A 634 -20.13 -17.95 -19.46
CA ILE A 634 -21.51 -18.26 -19.09
C ILE A 634 -21.69 -19.76 -18.84
N GLY A 635 -22.31 -20.12 -17.72
CA GLY A 635 -22.55 -21.51 -17.30
C GLY A 635 -21.32 -22.23 -16.74
N HIS A 636 -20.17 -21.56 -16.71
CA HIS A 636 -18.89 -22.12 -16.24
C HIS A 636 -18.12 -21.16 -15.32
N GLU A 637 -18.81 -20.21 -14.69
CA GLU A 637 -18.22 -19.10 -13.93
C GLU A 637 -17.36 -19.60 -12.75
N LYS A 638 -17.70 -20.77 -12.20
CA LYS A 638 -17.00 -21.39 -11.06
C LYS A 638 -15.84 -22.30 -11.47
N ARG A 639 -15.60 -22.52 -12.76
CA ARG A 639 -14.54 -23.41 -13.23
C ARG A 639 -13.17 -22.73 -13.20
N THR A 640 -12.16 -23.51 -12.83
CA THR A 640 -10.75 -23.09 -12.70
C THR A 640 -9.80 -23.87 -13.61
N ASP A 641 -10.35 -24.80 -14.39
CA ASP A 641 -9.63 -25.70 -15.29
C ASP A 641 -9.79 -25.29 -16.77
N LEU A 642 -10.48 -24.18 -17.06
CA LEU A 642 -10.71 -23.70 -18.41
C LEU A 642 -9.49 -22.97 -18.98
N GLY A 643 -9.05 -23.35 -20.18
CA GLY A 643 -7.99 -22.66 -20.89
C GLY A 643 -7.43 -23.38 -22.12
N LYS A 644 -6.32 -22.85 -22.63
CA LYS A 644 -5.60 -23.37 -23.81
C LYS A 644 -5.08 -24.80 -23.60
N LYS A 645 -4.88 -25.25 -22.35
CA LYS A 645 -4.29 -26.55 -22.02
C LYS A 645 -5.07 -27.73 -22.58
N SER A 646 -6.39 -27.78 -22.40
CA SER A 646 -7.12 -29.04 -22.60
C SER A 646 -8.46 -28.88 -23.29
N ASN A 647 -9.30 -27.93 -22.86
CA ASN A 647 -10.74 -27.94 -23.10
C ASN A 647 -11.26 -26.82 -24.01
N THR A 648 -10.40 -25.87 -24.41
CA THR A 648 -10.77 -24.83 -25.39
C THR A 648 -10.36 -25.20 -26.81
N ILE A 649 -11.18 -24.77 -27.77
CA ILE A 649 -10.95 -24.96 -29.20
C ILE A 649 -11.01 -23.62 -29.92
N ASN A 650 -10.19 -23.45 -30.96
CA ASN A 650 -10.20 -22.27 -31.83
C ASN A 650 -10.27 -22.69 -33.29
N ASN A 651 -10.58 -21.77 -34.19
CA ASN A 651 -10.61 -22.03 -35.63
C ASN A 651 -9.31 -21.63 -36.35
N PHE A 652 -8.17 -21.67 -35.65
CA PHE A 652 -6.83 -21.55 -36.23
C PHE A 652 -6.15 -22.92 -36.27
N CYS A 653 -5.35 -23.23 -35.25
CA CYS A 653 -4.67 -24.53 -35.11
C CYS A 653 -5.51 -25.54 -34.32
N ILE A 654 -6.80 -25.27 -34.12
CA ILE A 654 -7.79 -26.16 -33.51
C ILE A 654 -7.57 -26.33 -32.00
N ASN A 655 -6.70 -27.23 -31.57
CA ASN A 655 -6.54 -27.58 -30.16
C ASN A 655 -5.11 -28.07 -29.83
N LEU A 656 -4.73 -28.02 -28.55
CA LEU A 656 -3.40 -28.40 -28.06
C LEU A 656 -3.17 -29.92 -28.00
N ASN A 657 -4.21 -30.71 -27.69
CA ASN A 657 -4.09 -32.16 -27.45
C ASN A 657 -3.46 -32.85 -28.67
N GLY A 658 -2.41 -33.64 -28.43
CA GLY A 658 -1.62 -34.29 -29.48
C GLY A 658 -0.59 -33.40 -30.19
N ASN A 659 -0.57 -32.09 -29.94
CA ASN A 659 0.19 -31.09 -30.71
C ASN A 659 1.22 -30.29 -29.87
N TRP A 660 1.48 -30.68 -28.63
CA TRP A 660 2.25 -29.88 -27.66
C TRP A 660 3.57 -29.31 -28.18
N PRO A 661 4.52 -30.07 -28.77
CA PRO A 661 5.86 -29.56 -29.06
C PRO A 661 5.88 -28.34 -29.98
N ARG A 662 4.88 -28.24 -30.88
CA ARG A 662 4.71 -27.09 -31.77
C ARG A 662 4.07 -25.91 -31.07
N CYS A 663 3.05 -26.16 -30.25
CA CYS A 663 2.27 -25.13 -29.58
C CYS A 663 3.01 -24.52 -28.39
N THR A 664 3.73 -25.32 -27.62
CA THR A 664 4.45 -24.96 -26.38
C THR A 664 5.76 -24.23 -26.65
N SER A 665 6.11 -24.02 -27.93
CA SER A 665 7.07 -22.98 -28.31
C SER A 665 6.69 -21.58 -27.80
N CYS A 666 5.40 -21.34 -27.54
CA CYS A 666 4.87 -20.12 -26.91
C CYS A 666 4.51 -20.30 -25.41
N HIS A 667 4.88 -21.41 -24.78
CA HIS A 667 4.69 -21.62 -23.34
C HIS A 667 5.89 -21.06 -22.58
N ILE A 668 5.67 -20.58 -21.35
CA ILE A 668 6.74 -20.01 -20.50
C ILE A 668 7.52 -21.10 -19.73
N GLY A 669 7.66 -22.28 -20.33
CA GLY A 669 8.37 -23.41 -19.76
C GLY A 669 9.18 -24.20 -20.78
N TYR A 670 9.90 -25.20 -20.27
CA TYR A 670 10.83 -26.06 -21.00
C TYR A 670 10.40 -27.53 -20.95
N GLY A 671 10.20 -28.11 -22.13
CA GLY A 671 9.98 -29.55 -22.30
C GLY A 671 8.54 -29.99 -22.13
N TRP A 672 7.57 -29.13 -22.43
CA TRP A 672 6.17 -29.55 -22.49
C TRP A 672 5.88 -30.17 -23.86
N GLU A 673 6.14 -31.47 -23.97
CA GLU A 673 6.04 -32.24 -25.22
C GLU A 673 4.81 -33.18 -25.30
N ASP A 674 4.17 -33.48 -24.18
CA ASP A 674 3.01 -34.35 -24.07
C ASP A 674 2.13 -34.01 -22.83
N ALA A 675 1.26 -34.93 -22.43
CA ALA A 675 0.36 -34.77 -21.30
C ALA A 675 1.05 -34.91 -19.94
N ASP A 676 2.24 -35.53 -19.87
CA ASP A 676 2.94 -35.91 -18.64
C ASP A 676 3.88 -34.81 -18.13
N PHE A 677 3.76 -33.59 -18.68
CA PHE A 677 4.54 -32.45 -18.24
C PHE A 677 4.31 -32.12 -16.76
N ASP A 678 5.40 -32.09 -16.00
CA ASP A 678 5.37 -31.75 -14.58
C ASP A 678 5.22 -30.23 -14.36
N PHE A 679 3.99 -29.81 -14.04
CA PHE A 679 3.67 -28.42 -13.70
C PHE A 679 4.12 -28.00 -12.29
N THR A 680 4.73 -28.90 -11.50
CA THR A 680 5.23 -28.60 -10.15
C THR A 680 6.74 -28.34 -10.13
N ASP A 681 7.48 -28.76 -11.17
CA ASP A 681 8.92 -28.57 -11.28
C ASP A 681 9.27 -27.14 -11.71
N MET A 682 9.64 -26.31 -10.73
CA MET A 682 10.06 -24.92 -10.95
C MET A 682 11.27 -24.78 -11.87
N THR A 683 12.12 -25.79 -11.99
CA THR A 683 13.31 -25.71 -12.86
C THR A 683 12.98 -25.77 -14.35
N ARG A 684 11.72 -26.06 -14.69
CA ARG A 684 11.18 -26.01 -16.05
C ARG A 684 10.63 -24.64 -16.43
N ILE A 685 10.62 -23.65 -15.54
CA ILE A 685 10.19 -22.28 -15.84
C ILE A 685 11.20 -21.62 -16.79
N ASP A 686 10.70 -20.98 -17.85
CA ASP A 686 11.50 -20.14 -18.74
C ASP A 686 11.48 -18.70 -18.22
N CYS A 687 12.46 -18.36 -17.39
CA CYS A 687 12.62 -16.99 -16.88
C CYS A 687 13.03 -16.00 -17.99
N LEU A 688 13.74 -16.47 -19.02
CA LEU A 688 14.41 -15.61 -20.00
C LEU A 688 13.43 -15.06 -21.04
N VAL A 689 12.38 -15.80 -21.40
CA VAL A 689 11.41 -15.39 -22.42
C VAL A 689 10.78 -14.02 -22.12
N CYS A 690 10.51 -13.74 -20.85
CA CYS A 690 9.95 -12.47 -20.40
C CYS A 690 11.02 -11.43 -20.02
N HIS A 691 12.20 -11.87 -19.56
CA HIS A 691 13.17 -10.99 -18.89
C HIS A 691 14.44 -10.69 -19.69
N ASP A 692 14.67 -11.31 -20.85
CA ASP A 692 15.81 -10.98 -21.71
C ASP A 692 15.77 -9.50 -22.17
N THR A 693 16.81 -8.72 -21.88
CA THR A 693 16.93 -7.35 -22.40
C THR A 693 17.92 -7.23 -23.56
N THR A 694 18.63 -8.31 -23.91
CA THR A 694 19.58 -8.34 -25.03
C THR A 694 18.90 -8.41 -26.39
N GLY A 695 17.66 -8.92 -26.44
CA GLY A 695 16.91 -9.16 -27.66
C GLY A 695 17.40 -10.38 -28.46
N LYS A 696 18.26 -11.21 -27.87
CA LYS A 696 18.85 -12.40 -28.50
C LYS A 696 18.13 -13.69 -28.13
N TYR A 697 17.41 -13.72 -27.02
CA TYR A 697 16.75 -14.95 -26.57
C TYR A 697 15.60 -15.35 -27.51
N LYS A 698 15.58 -16.61 -27.94
CA LYS A 698 14.54 -17.14 -28.82
C LYS A 698 14.31 -18.63 -28.60
N LYS A 699 13.03 -19.01 -28.57
CA LYS A 699 12.59 -20.40 -28.43
C LYS A 699 12.57 -21.10 -29.79
N SER A 700 12.98 -22.36 -29.82
CA SER A 700 12.89 -23.21 -31.00
C SER A 700 11.42 -23.46 -31.35
N PRO A 701 10.96 -23.16 -32.58
CA PRO A 701 9.54 -23.26 -32.95
C PRO A 701 8.91 -24.65 -32.81
N ALA A 702 9.69 -25.73 -32.74
CA ALA A 702 9.21 -27.09 -32.51
C ALA A 702 9.95 -27.79 -31.35
N GLY A 703 10.63 -27.03 -30.50
CA GLY A 703 11.47 -27.56 -29.42
C GLY A 703 10.75 -27.70 -28.08
N ALA A 704 9.42 -27.81 -28.04
CA ALA A 704 8.66 -27.96 -26.79
C ALA A 704 8.99 -26.89 -25.71
N GLY A 705 9.30 -25.67 -26.16
CA GLY A 705 9.67 -24.55 -25.30
C GLY A 705 11.17 -24.35 -25.09
N PHE A 706 12.05 -25.26 -25.50
CA PHE A 706 13.50 -25.05 -25.38
C PHE A 706 14.02 -23.92 -26.29
N PRO A 707 15.09 -23.21 -25.89
CA PRO A 707 15.75 -22.21 -26.73
C PRO A 707 16.33 -22.79 -28.03
N GLU A 708 16.59 -21.93 -29.01
CA GLU A 708 17.40 -22.29 -30.18
C GLU A 708 18.83 -22.71 -29.76
N LYS A 709 19.48 -23.55 -30.57
CA LYS A 709 20.86 -23.99 -30.30
C LYS A 709 21.83 -22.82 -30.44
N ASN A 710 22.94 -22.86 -29.69
CA ASN A 710 24.05 -21.91 -29.75
C ASN A 710 23.72 -20.48 -29.26
N LEU A 711 22.69 -20.31 -28.42
CA LEU A 711 22.50 -19.05 -27.70
C LEU A 711 23.46 -18.95 -26.51
N ASP A 712 24.04 -17.76 -26.33
CA ASP A 712 24.83 -17.44 -25.14
C ASP A 712 23.88 -17.14 -23.96
N LEU A 713 23.45 -18.22 -23.30
CA LEU A 713 22.51 -18.16 -22.18
C LEU A 713 23.09 -17.46 -20.95
N VAL A 714 24.42 -17.47 -20.77
CA VAL A 714 25.08 -16.79 -19.65
C VAL A 714 24.97 -15.30 -19.82
N THR A 715 25.36 -14.77 -20.99
CA THR A 715 25.23 -13.33 -21.30
C THR A 715 23.78 -12.87 -21.23
N ILE A 716 22.83 -13.66 -21.73
CA ILE A 716 21.40 -13.34 -21.63
C ILE A 716 20.96 -13.28 -20.16
N ALA A 717 21.31 -14.28 -19.35
CA ALA A 717 20.97 -14.33 -17.93
C ALA A 717 21.58 -13.16 -17.14
N GLN A 718 22.81 -12.76 -17.45
CA GLN A 718 23.49 -11.62 -16.83
C GLN A 718 22.83 -10.27 -17.14
N ASN A 719 22.12 -10.16 -18.28
CA ASN A 719 21.44 -8.95 -18.73
C ASN A 719 19.90 -9.04 -18.58
N VAL A 720 19.39 -9.88 -17.68
CA VAL A 720 17.94 -9.91 -17.40
C VAL A 720 17.45 -8.62 -16.77
N GLY A 721 16.21 -8.27 -17.07
CA GLY A 721 15.59 -7.05 -16.55
C GLY A 721 14.09 -7.02 -16.73
N ARG A 722 13.53 -5.81 -16.71
CA ARG A 722 12.08 -5.62 -16.87
C ARG A 722 11.64 -5.96 -18.28
N PRO A 723 10.52 -6.69 -18.45
CA PRO A 723 10.02 -7.04 -19.78
C PRO A 723 9.78 -5.81 -20.65
N SER A 724 10.21 -5.89 -21.90
CA SER A 724 9.86 -4.95 -22.96
C SER A 724 8.68 -5.48 -23.78
N ARG A 725 8.12 -4.65 -24.67
CA ARG A 725 7.10 -5.09 -25.63
C ARG A 725 7.57 -6.26 -26.50
N ASN A 726 8.89 -6.33 -26.80
CA ASN A 726 9.46 -7.42 -27.57
C ASN A 726 9.41 -8.76 -26.84
N ASN A 727 9.59 -8.77 -25.52
CA ASN A 727 9.53 -10.01 -24.73
C ASN A 727 8.13 -10.63 -24.79
N CYS A 728 7.10 -9.83 -24.49
CA CYS A 728 5.71 -10.29 -24.56
C CYS A 728 5.31 -10.64 -26.01
N GLY A 729 5.62 -9.74 -26.93
CA GLY A 729 5.17 -9.78 -28.30
C GLY A 729 5.88 -10.82 -29.15
N THR A 730 7.18 -10.62 -29.41
CA THR A 730 7.94 -11.40 -30.39
C THR A 730 8.09 -12.86 -29.98
N ALA A 731 8.16 -13.15 -28.67
CA ALA A 731 8.22 -14.51 -28.19
C ALA A 731 6.89 -15.26 -28.43
N CYS A 732 5.74 -14.61 -28.20
CA CYS A 732 4.44 -15.28 -28.18
C CYS A 732 3.31 -14.46 -28.84
N HIS A 733 3.02 -13.26 -28.32
CA HIS A 733 1.75 -12.57 -28.59
C HIS A 733 1.61 -12.02 -30.04
N PHE A 734 2.71 -11.60 -30.66
CA PHE A 734 2.74 -11.12 -32.04
C PHE A 734 2.71 -12.27 -33.06
N ARG A 735 3.17 -13.47 -32.68
CA ARG A 735 3.41 -14.60 -33.60
C ARG A 735 2.45 -15.78 -33.45
N GLY A 736 1.37 -15.60 -32.70
CA GLY A 736 0.36 -16.64 -32.47
C GLY A 736 -0.25 -17.17 -33.77
N GLY A 737 -0.51 -18.47 -33.86
CA GLY A 737 -1.02 -19.11 -35.09
C GLY A 737 0.06 -19.49 -36.11
N GLY A 738 1.34 -19.39 -35.72
CA GLY A 738 2.49 -19.85 -36.51
C GLY A 738 3.13 -18.79 -37.39
N GLY A 739 2.90 -17.50 -37.11
CA GLY A 739 3.49 -16.37 -37.83
C GLY A 739 3.06 -15.02 -37.27
N ASP A 740 3.78 -13.97 -37.64
CA ASP A 740 3.48 -12.59 -37.23
C ASP A 740 2.10 -12.12 -37.73
N ALA A 741 1.34 -11.44 -36.86
CA ALA A 741 0.00 -10.91 -37.10
C ALA A 741 -1.05 -11.94 -37.56
N VAL A 742 -0.82 -13.26 -37.39
CA VAL A 742 -1.75 -14.28 -37.88
C VAL A 742 -3.02 -14.34 -37.05
N LYS A 743 -2.89 -14.43 -35.72
CA LYS A 743 -4.03 -14.68 -34.80
C LYS A 743 -4.68 -13.39 -34.31
N HIS A 744 -3.95 -12.56 -33.58
CA HIS A 744 -4.43 -11.27 -33.10
C HIS A 744 -4.57 -10.29 -34.26
N GLY A 745 -5.64 -9.50 -34.26
CA GLY A 745 -5.86 -8.47 -35.28
C GLY A 745 -5.13 -7.16 -34.98
N ASP A 746 -4.85 -6.90 -33.71
CA ASP A 746 -4.29 -5.66 -33.18
C ASP A 746 -2.92 -5.87 -32.52
N MET A 747 -2.25 -7.00 -32.79
CA MET A 747 -0.92 -7.29 -32.27
C MET A 747 0.02 -7.87 -33.33
N ALA A 748 1.11 -7.16 -33.59
CA ALA A 748 2.12 -7.51 -34.57
C ALA A 748 3.51 -6.98 -34.16
N ALA A 749 4.57 -7.50 -34.78
CA ALA A 749 5.95 -7.13 -34.48
C ALA A 749 6.25 -5.62 -34.57
N CYS A 750 5.49 -4.86 -35.35
CA CYS A 750 5.62 -3.40 -35.42
C CYS A 750 5.33 -2.69 -34.08
N LEU A 751 4.60 -3.31 -33.15
CA LEU A 751 4.35 -2.77 -31.81
C LEU A 751 5.57 -2.83 -30.89
N ALA A 752 6.66 -3.45 -31.31
CA ALA A 752 7.96 -3.29 -30.65
C ALA A 752 8.38 -1.80 -30.61
N ASN A 753 8.15 -1.09 -31.71
CA ASN A 753 8.51 0.31 -31.88
C ASN A 753 7.50 1.03 -32.80
N PRO A 754 6.26 1.27 -32.34
CA PRO A 754 5.23 1.88 -33.16
C PRO A 754 5.39 3.40 -33.21
N ASP A 755 4.80 4.03 -34.23
CA ASP A 755 4.57 5.47 -34.24
C ASP A 755 3.22 5.83 -33.60
N ARG A 756 2.99 7.12 -33.37
CA ARG A 756 1.77 7.64 -32.74
C ARG A 756 0.49 7.32 -33.52
N ASN A 757 0.56 7.19 -34.85
CA ASN A 757 -0.60 6.86 -35.69
C ASN A 757 -0.98 5.38 -35.59
N HIS A 758 -0.01 4.53 -35.27
CA HIS A 758 -0.22 3.12 -35.10
C HIS A 758 -0.79 2.78 -33.72
N ASP A 759 -0.17 3.25 -32.63
CA ASP A 759 -0.70 3.15 -31.26
C ASP A 759 -0.21 4.31 -30.36
N VAL A 760 -1.12 5.15 -29.87
CA VAL A 760 -0.75 6.33 -29.07
C VAL A 760 -0.11 6.02 -27.71
N HIS A 761 -0.40 4.86 -27.12
CA HIS A 761 0.12 4.48 -25.81
C HIS A 761 1.52 3.89 -25.93
N MET A 762 1.74 3.02 -26.92
CA MET A 762 3.01 2.33 -27.12
C MET A 762 4.02 3.14 -27.96
N ALA A 763 3.58 4.19 -28.64
CA ALA A 763 4.44 5.00 -29.51
C ALA A 763 5.61 5.65 -28.76
N ARG A 764 6.78 5.70 -29.43
CA ARG A 764 7.97 6.44 -28.99
C ARG A 764 8.06 7.80 -29.69
N GLY A 765 8.67 8.78 -29.02
CA GLY A 765 8.89 10.13 -29.55
C GLY A 765 7.74 11.10 -29.26
N ASP A 766 7.75 12.26 -29.93
CA ASP A 766 6.86 13.38 -29.62
C ASP A 766 5.38 12.99 -29.65
N GLY A 767 4.72 13.17 -28.51
CA GLY A 767 3.29 12.87 -28.32
C GLY A 767 2.92 11.39 -28.13
N GLY A 768 3.89 10.47 -28.08
CA GLY A 768 3.73 9.07 -27.67
C GLY A 768 4.09 8.83 -26.20
N MET A 769 3.55 7.78 -25.56
CA MET A 769 3.76 7.53 -24.11
C MET A 769 4.83 6.46 -23.78
N ASP A 770 5.34 5.75 -24.79
CA ASP A 770 6.26 4.60 -24.69
C ASP A 770 5.87 3.60 -23.61
N PHE A 771 4.60 3.22 -23.55
CA PHE A 771 4.12 2.22 -22.61
C PHE A 771 4.68 0.84 -22.94
N ARG A 772 5.17 0.15 -21.91
CA ARG A 772 5.36 -1.29 -21.92
C ARG A 772 4.02 -1.97 -21.69
N CYS A 773 3.91 -3.27 -22.00
CA CYS A 773 2.67 -4.01 -21.81
C CYS A 773 2.16 -3.91 -20.37
N GLN A 774 3.06 -4.05 -19.39
CA GLN A 774 2.77 -4.01 -17.96
C GLN A 774 2.44 -2.63 -17.40
N ASP A 775 2.60 -1.55 -18.18
CA ASP A 775 2.10 -0.23 -17.76
C ASP A 775 0.56 -0.25 -17.69
N CYS A 776 -0.08 -1.03 -18.57
CA CYS A 776 -1.52 -1.32 -18.56
C CYS A 776 -1.84 -2.68 -17.90
N HIS A 777 -1.14 -3.74 -18.29
CA HIS A 777 -1.28 -5.10 -17.74
C HIS A 777 -0.55 -5.22 -16.40
N LYS A 778 -1.08 -4.56 -15.37
CA LYS A 778 -0.50 -4.53 -14.03
C LYS A 778 -0.22 -5.96 -13.56
N THR A 779 1.00 -6.17 -13.07
CA THR A 779 1.48 -7.51 -12.72
C THR A 779 1.81 -7.54 -11.24
N ARG A 780 1.21 -8.48 -10.50
CA ARG A 780 1.50 -8.71 -9.08
C ARG A 780 1.71 -10.20 -8.84
N ASN A 781 2.81 -10.55 -8.18
CA ASN A 781 3.20 -11.95 -7.98
C ASN A 781 3.17 -12.77 -9.29
N HIS A 782 3.69 -12.19 -10.38
CA HIS A 782 3.68 -12.76 -11.74
C HIS A 782 2.30 -13.05 -12.36
N MET A 783 1.19 -12.76 -11.68
CA MET A 783 -0.14 -12.74 -12.28
C MET A 783 -0.30 -11.45 -13.09
N ILE A 784 -0.54 -11.59 -14.39
CA ILE A 784 -0.58 -10.47 -15.34
C ILE A 784 -2.05 -10.11 -15.59
N SER A 785 -2.48 -8.92 -15.18
CA SER A 785 -3.88 -8.53 -15.32
C SER A 785 -4.33 -8.49 -16.78
N GLY A 786 -5.60 -8.83 -17.01
CA GLY A 786 -6.20 -8.79 -18.33
C GLY A 786 -7.23 -9.90 -18.52
N ARG A 787 -8.24 -9.60 -19.35
CA ARG A 787 -9.22 -10.58 -19.81
C ARG A 787 -9.16 -10.68 -21.33
N SER A 788 -9.31 -11.89 -21.84
CA SER A 788 -9.46 -12.12 -23.28
C SER A 788 -10.83 -12.70 -23.59
N ILE A 789 -11.43 -12.29 -24.71
CA ILE A 789 -12.58 -12.99 -25.26
C ILE A 789 -12.18 -14.35 -25.85
N SER A 790 -10.93 -14.50 -26.30
CA SER A 790 -10.49 -15.71 -27.01
C SER A 790 -9.96 -16.82 -26.10
N VAL A 791 -9.66 -16.51 -24.84
CA VAL A 791 -9.26 -17.50 -23.82
C VAL A 791 -9.97 -17.23 -22.49
N PRO A 792 -10.45 -18.26 -21.79
CA PRO A 792 -11.34 -18.15 -20.63
C PRO A 792 -10.65 -17.73 -19.32
N ALA A 793 -9.35 -18.03 -19.16
CA ALA A 793 -8.63 -17.76 -17.92
C ALA A 793 -8.42 -16.24 -17.71
N VAL A 794 -8.59 -15.78 -16.47
CA VAL A 794 -8.47 -14.36 -16.09
C VAL A 794 -7.60 -14.20 -14.84
N GLU A 795 -6.69 -13.22 -14.88
CA GLU A 795 -5.74 -12.89 -13.79
C GLU A 795 -5.81 -11.40 -13.38
N GLY A 796 -6.98 -10.79 -13.55
CA GLY A 796 -7.25 -9.37 -13.30
C GLY A 796 -7.99 -8.74 -14.48
N ASP A 797 -8.34 -7.45 -14.38
CA ASP A 797 -9.05 -6.71 -15.42
C ASP A 797 -8.22 -5.57 -16.02
N LEU A 798 -8.74 -5.00 -17.11
CA LEU A 798 -8.14 -3.90 -17.84
C LEU A 798 -9.24 -2.97 -18.33
N SER A 799 -9.11 -1.67 -18.04
CA SER A 799 -10.05 -0.64 -18.49
C SER A 799 -9.32 0.65 -18.88
N CYS A 800 -9.85 1.34 -19.89
CA CYS A 800 -9.44 2.71 -20.24
C CYS A 800 -9.66 3.66 -19.04
N GLU A 801 -10.67 3.39 -18.21
CA GLU A 801 -11.08 4.22 -17.07
C GLU A 801 -10.07 4.15 -15.89
N TYR A 802 -9.04 3.30 -15.96
CA TYR A 802 -7.94 3.34 -15.00
C TYR A 802 -7.03 4.55 -15.23
N CYS A 803 -6.85 4.97 -16.49
CA CYS A 803 -6.02 6.13 -16.84
C CYS A 803 -6.85 7.35 -17.32
N HIS A 804 -8.09 7.12 -17.73
CA HIS A 804 -9.04 8.15 -18.15
C HIS A 804 -10.25 8.17 -17.21
N THR A 805 -11.05 9.22 -17.23
CA THR A 805 -12.33 9.25 -16.49
C THR A 805 -13.42 8.58 -17.34
N ASP A 806 -14.61 8.36 -16.77
CA ASP A 806 -15.80 7.93 -17.51
C ASP A 806 -16.39 9.04 -18.42
N GLN A 807 -15.91 10.28 -18.24
CA GLN A 807 -16.17 11.46 -19.06
C GLN A 807 -14.85 12.07 -19.58
N PRO A 808 -14.15 11.37 -20.49
CA PRO A 808 -12.79 11.74 -20.88
C PRO A 808 -12.70 12.98 -21.79
N HIS A 809 -13.82 13.49 -22.30
CA HIS A 809 -13.88 14.65 -23.20
C HIS A 809 -14.17 15.93 -22.38
N SER A 810 -13.14 16.74 -22.12
CA SER A 810 -13.20 17.90 -21.20
C SER A 810 -12.69 19.21 -21.84
N GLY A 811 -12.72 19.31 -23.17
CA GLY A 811 -12.20 20.43 -23.98
C GLY A 811 -13.05 21.69 -23.98
N ARG A 812 -14.28 21.64 -23.43
CA ARG A 812 -15.35 22.62 -23.65
C ARG A 812 -15.77 22.73 -25.12
N GLU A 813 -15.46 21.73 -25.96
CA GLU A 813 -15.99 21.63 -27.31
C GLU A 813 -17.49 21.32 -27.22
N LEU A 814 -18.29 21.83 -28.17
CA LEU A 814 -19.74 21.62 -28.20
C LEU A 814 -20.15 20.13 -28.19
N ILE A 815 -19.28 19.27 -28.74
CA ILE A 815 -19.51 17.84 -28.88
C ILE A 815 -19.12 17.03 -27.62
N ASP A 816 -18.35 17.59 -26.69
CA ASP A 816 -17.80 16.86 -25.53
C ASP A 816 -18.91 16.21 -24.69
N HIS A 817 -20.00 16.94 -24.43
CA HIS A 817 -21.19 16.42 -23.73
C HIS A 817 -21.80 15.22 -24.45
N HIS A 818 -21.89 15.28 -25.78
CA HIS A 818 -22.44 14.20 -26.58
C HIS A 818 -21.52 12.98 -26.56
N LEU A 819 -20.22 13.17 -26.74
CA LEU A 819 -19.24 12.09 -26.70
C LEU A 819 -19.19 11.42 -25.30
N ASN A 820 -19.26 12.20 -24.22
CA ASN A 820 -19.37 11.67 -22.85
C ASN A 820 -20.68 10.92 -22.61
N LYS A 821 -21.78 11.27 -23.28
CA LYS A 821 -23.00 10.44 -23.26
C LYS A 821 -22.82 9.13 -24.03
N HIS A 822 -22.09 9.15 -25.15
CA HIS A 822 -21.80 7.92 -25.91
C HIS A 822 -21.04 6.89 -25.08
N THR A 823 -20.18 7.29 -24.15
CA THR A 823 -19.43 6.34 -23.29
C THR A 823 -20.33 5.43 -22.44
N GLN A 824 -21.61 5.78 -22.27
CA GLN A 824 -22.62 4.94 -21.62
C GLN A 824 -23.04 3.73 -22.47
N HIS A 825 -22.91 3.80 -23.79
CA HIS A 825 -23.46 2.82 -24.72
C HIS A 825 -22.43 2.29 -25.71
N VAL A 826 -21.34 3.02 -25.92
CA VAL A 826 -20.29 2.73 -26.88
C VAL A 826 -18.97 2.66 -26.12
N ALA A 827 -18.24 1.56 -26.30
CA ALA A 827 -16.93 1.40 -25.66
C ALA A 827 -15.91 2.37 -26.27
N CYS A 828 -14.93 2.84 -25.47
CA CYS A 828 -13.86 3.71 -25.95
C CYS A 828 -13.13 3.11 -27.16
N GLN A 829 -12.91 1.79 -27.14
CA GLN A 829 -12.29 1.03 -28.22
C GLN A 829 -13.04 1.18 -29.55
N THR A 830 -14.38 1.25 -29.54
CA THR A 830 -15.18 1.35 -30.76
C THR A 830 -14.85 2.61 -31.54
N CYS A 831 -14.74 3.75 -30.86
CA CYS A 831 -14.40 5.03 -31.51
C CYS A 831 -12.91 5.16 -31.80
N HIS A 832 -12.05 4.64 -30.92
CA HIS A 832 -10.60 4.85 -30.98
C HIS A 832 -9.79 3.72 -31.63
N ILE A 833 -10.45 2.67 -32.14
CA ILE A 833 -9.83 1.62 -32.95
C ILE A 833 -10.68 1.44 -34.22
N PRO A 834 -10.71 2.46 -35.12
CA PRO A 834 -11.56 2.42 -36.33
C PRO A 834 -11.14 1.32 -37.31
N LEU A 835 -9.86 0.92 -37.27
CA LEU A 835 -9.24 -0.10 -38.09
C LEU A 835 -8.29 -0.93 -37.21
N TYR A 836 -8.23 -2.24 -37.46
CA TYR A 836 -7.21 -3.12 -36.90
C TYR A 836 -6.30 -3.66 -38.01
N SER A 837 -5.18 -4.26 -37.62
CA SER A 837 -4.19 -4.82 -38.54
C SER A 837 -3.63 -3.73 -39.45
N LYS A 838 -3.38 -2.53 -38.88
CA LYS A 838 -3.11 -1.31 -39.67
C LYS A 838 -1.90 -1.39 -40.58
N ARG A 839 -0.88 -2.18 -40.20
CA ARG A 839 0.40 -2.30 -40.93
C ARG A 839 0.71 -3.67 -41.49
N ASN A 840 0.19 -4.71 -40.85
CA ASN A 840 0.52 -6.09 -41.17
C ASN A 840 -0.79 -6.80 -41.50
N PRO A 841 -0.93 -7.50 -42.64
CA PRO A 841 -2.14 -8.25 -42.94
C PRO A 841 -2.35 -9.39 -41.94
N THR A 842 -3.58 -9.54 -41.44
CA THR A 842 -3.98 -10.63 -40.55
C THR A 842 -4.93 -11.59 -41.24
N LYS A 843 -4.92 -12.86 -40.81
CA LYS A 843 -5.83 -13.87 -41.35
C LYS A 843 -7.24 -13.62 -40.82
N VAL A 844 -8.21 -13.56 -41.73
CA VAL A 844 -9.64 -13.37 -41.41
C VAL A 844 -10.47 -14.61 -41.71
N SER A 845 -9.96 -15.52 -42.55
CA SER A 845 -10.56 -16.84 -42.72
C SER A 845 -9.52 -17.97 -42.86
N TRP A 846 -9.91 -19.17 -42.42
CA TRP A 846 -9.13 -20.39 -42.58
C TRP A 846 -10.03 -21.60 -42.90
N ASP A 847 -9.93 -22.12 -44.11
CA ASP A 847 -10.64 -23.33 -44.55
C ASP A 847 -9.70 -24.55 -44.55
N TRP A 848 -9.91 -25.47 -43.59
CA TRP A 848 -9.15 -26.72 -43.49
C TRP A 848 -9.62 -27.81 -44.46
N SER A 849 -10.83 -27.69 -45.03
CA SER A 849 -11.40 -28.72 -45.92
C SER A 849 -10.65 -28.88 -47.24
N SER A 850 -9.90 -27.84 -47.64
CA SER A 850 -9.05 -27.88 -48.83
C SER A 850 -7.64 -28.42 -48.59
N ALA A 851 -7.27 -28.71 -47.33
CA ALA A 851 -5.94 -29.18 -46.99
C ALA A 851 -5.64 -30.55 -47.63
N GLY A 852 -4.35 -30.86 -47.84
CA GLY A 852 -3.88 -32.12 -48.43
C GLY A 852 -3.86 -32.14 -49.97
N GLN A 853 -4.49 -31.16 -50.62
CA GLN A 853 -4.57 -31.08 -52.08
C GLN A 853 -3.27 -30.54 -52.68
N ASP A 854 -2.82 -31.10 -53.79
CA ASP A 854 -1.70 -30.54 -54.56
C ASP A 854 -2.23 -29.42 -55.46
N LYS A 855 -1.97 -28.18 -55.04
CA LYS A 855 -2.36 -26.94 -55.73
C LYS A 855 -1.20 -25.98 -55.76
N GLU A 856 -1.21 -25.09 -56.74
CA GLU A 856 -0.34 -23.91 -56.71
C GLU A 856 -0.60 -23.09 -55.43
N ILE A 857 0.42 -22.37 -54.97
CA ILE A 857 0.35 -21.52 -53.78
C ILE A 857 0.13 -20.07 -54.25
N PRO A 858 -1.12 -19.65 -54.52
CA PRO A 858 -1.40 -18.27 -54.88
C PRO A 858 -1.01 -17.35 -53.72
N LYS A 859 -0.49 -16.19 -54.07
CA LYS A 859 -0.28 -15.09 -53.12
C LYS A 859 -1.35 -14.03 -53.36
N ASP A 860 -1.84 -13.41 -52.30
CA ASP A 860 -2.71 -12.25 -52.42
C ASP A 860 -1.92 -10.97 -52.77
N LYS A 861 -2.64 -9.86 -52.87
CA LYS A 861 -2.10 -8.52 -53.12
C LYS A 861 -1.08 -8.04 -52.07
N TYR A 862 -1.00 -8.68 -50.89
CA TYR A 862 -0.02 -8.37 -49.85
C TYR A 862 1.18 -9.33 -49.88
N GLY A 863 1.25 -10.22 -50.88
CA GLY A 863 2.28 -11.25 -50.99
C GLY A 863 2.16 -12.39 -49.98
N LYS A 864 1.02 -12.52 -49.28
CA LYS A 864 0.78 -13.61 -48.32
C LYS A 864 0.27 -14.85 -49.05
N PRO A 865 0.75 -16.06 -48.69
CA PRO A 865 0.22 -17.29 -49.28
C PRO A 865 -1.25 -17.47 -48.87
N CYS A 866 -2.11 -17.74 -49.85
CA CYS A 866 -3.54 -18.01 -49.66
C CYS A 866 -3.85 -19.50 -49.56
N TYR A 867 -2.85 -20.36 -49.76
CA TYR A 867 -2.99 -21.80 -49.62
C TYR A 867 -1.74 -22.40 -48.97
N SER A 868 -1.92 -23.48 -48.23
CA SER A 868 -0.82 -24.34 -47.80
C SER A 868 -1.34 -25.77 -47.78
N LYS A 869 -0.63 -26.72 -48.43
CA LYS A 869 -1.01 -28.13 -48.38
C LYS A 869 -1.33 -28.57 -46.95
N LYS A 870 -0.48 -28.20 -45.98
CA LYS A 870 -0.58 -28.52 -44.54
C LYS A 870 -1.84 -28.02 -43.85
N LYS A 871 -2.49 -26.99 -44.38
CA LYS A 871 -3.40 -26.15 -43.61
C LYS A 871 -4.66 -25.75 -44.37
N GLY A 872 -4.70 -25.89 -45.70
CA GLY A 872 -5.81 -25.46 -46.53
C GLY A 872 -5.72 -24.00 -46.95
N THR A 873 -6.87 -23.36 -47.16
CA THR A 873 -7.01 -22.04 -47.79
C THR A 873 -7.14 -20.92 -46.74
N PHE A 874 -6.61 -19.73 -47.03
CA PHE A 874 -6.65 -18.57 -46.18
C PHE A 874 -7.13 -17.33 -46.92
N THR A 875 -7.74 -16.39 -46.18
CA THR A 875 -7.92 -15.01 -46.62
C THR A 875 -7.26 -14.06 -45.63
N TRP A 876 -6.54 -13.07 -46.15
CA TRP A 876 -5.88 -12.04 -45.36
C TRP A 876 -6.51 -10.67 -45.59
N LYS A 877 -6.39 -9.80 -44.60
CA LYS A 877 -6.83 -8.41 -44.68
C LYS A 877 -5.87 -7.51 -43.89
N GLU A 878 -5.48 -6.40 -44.49
CA GLU A 878 -4.81 -5.28 -43.82
C GLU A 878 -5.82 -4.15 -43.60
N ALA A 879 -5.63 -3.35 -42.54
CA ALA A 879 -6.45 -2.17 -42.23
C ALA A 879 -7.96 -2.48 -42.27
N ALA A 880 -8.34 -3.53 -41.54
CA ALA A 880 -9.68 -4.08 -41.57
C ALA A 880 -10.64 -3.30 -40.65
N LYS A 881 -11.88 -3.10 -41.11
CA LYS A 881 -12.98 -2.57 -40.29
C LYS A 881 -13.38 -3.62 -39.22
N PRO A 882 -13.48 -3.24 -37.93
CA PRO A 882 -14.02 -4.11 -36.89
C PRO A 882 -15.46 -4.56 -37.14
N THR A 883 -15.82 -5.71 -36.57
CA THR A 883 -17.21 -6.12 -36.37
C THR A 883 -17.68 -5.60 -35.03
N TYR A 884 -18.83 -4.90 -35.01
CA TYR A 884 -19.40 -4.34 -33.78
C TYR A 884 -20.50 -5.25 -33.21
N ARG A 885 -20.46 -5.49 -31.89
CA ARG A 885 -21.45 -6.29 -31.15
C ARG A 885 -21.70 -5.68 -29.78
N TRP A 886 -22.89 -5.94 -29.23
CA TRP A 886 -23.16 -5.73 -27.82
C TRP A 886 -22.30 -6.66 -26.97
N TYR A 887 -21.72 -6.14 -25.90
CA TYR A 887 -20.91 -6.90 -24.98
C TYR A 887 -21.02 -6.35 -23.55
N ASN A 888 -21.45 -7.20 -22.61
CA ASN A 888 -21.54 -6.89 -21.17
C ASN A 888 -20.34 -7.38 -20.35
N GLY A 889 -19.35 -7.97 -21.00
CA GLY A 889 -18.17 -8.52 -20.33
C GLY A 889 -18.17 -10.04 -20.19
N THR A 890 -19.27 -10.72 -20.53
CA THR A 890 -19.38 -12.19 -20.50
C THR A 890 -19.37 -12.82 -21.89
N VAL A 891 -18.91 -14.06 -21.97
CA VAL A 891 -18.67 -14.78 -23.22
C VAL A 891 -19.32 -16.16 -23.13
N GLU A 892 -20.08 -16.52 -24.15
CA GLU A 892 -20.50 -17.90 -24.36
C GLU A 892 -19.43 -18.61 -25.20
N ARG A 893 -19.00 -19.79 -24.74
CA ARG A 893 -17.85 -20.50 -25.30
C ARG A 893 -18.25 -21.90 -25.72
N HIS A 894 -17.82 -22.27 -26.92
CA HIS A 894 -17.84 -23.66 -27.34
C HIS A 894 -16.60 -24.38 -26.78
N LEU A 895 -16.82 -25.40 -25.96
CA LEU A 895 -15.80 -26.24 -25.37
C LEU A 895 -15.69 -27.59 -26.10
N LEU A 896 -14.58 -28.28 -25.91
CA LEU A 896 -14.46 -29.64 -26.43
C LEU A 896 -15.54 -30.56 -25.84
N GLY A 897 -16.22 -31.30 -26.73
CA GLY A 897 -17.34 -32.18 -26.40
C GLY A 897 -18.71 -31.54 -26.60
N ASP A 898 -18.79 -30.21 -26.71
CA ASP A 898 -20.05 -29.52 -26.99
C ASP A 898 -20.54 -29.83 -28.41
N ARG A 899 -21.87 -29.91 -28.55
CA ARG A 899 -22.50 -30.15 -29.85
C ARG A 899 -22.37 -28.92 -30.75
N ILE A 900 -22.11 -29.13 -32.04
CA ILE A 900 -22.06 -28.08 -33.05
C ILE A 900 -23.45 -27.51 -33.36
N ASN A 901 -23.48 -26.31 -33.95
CA ASN A 901 -24.66 -25.79 -34.62
C ASN A 901 -24.79 -26.45 -35.99
N GLU A 902 -25.90 -27.15 -36.23
CA GLU A 902 -26.14 -27.86 -37.50
C GLU A 902 -26.82 -26.99 -38.57
N THR A 903 -27.42 -25.87 -38.16
CA THR A 903 -28.20 -24.99 -39.05
C THR A 903 -27.43 -23.74 -39.50
N GLY A 904 -26.21 -23.57 -39.03
CA GLY A 904 -25.37 -22.41 -39.34
C GLY A 904 -23.99 -22.52 -38.69
N PRO A 905 -23.20 -21.45 -38.72
CA PRO A 905 -21.87 -21.47 -38.12
C PRO A 905 -21.91 -21.75 -36.61
N THR A 906 -20.95 -22.52 -36.12
CA THR A 906 -20.72 -22.70 -34.68
C THR A 906 -19.87 -21.56 -34.15
N GLU A 907 -20.44 -20.70 -33.30
CA GLU A 907 -19.72 -19.59 -32.67
C GLU A 907 -18.87 -20.09 -31.49
N LEU A 908 -17.54 -20.01 -31.62
CA LEU A 908 -16.61 -20.54 -30.62
C LEU A 908 -16.46 -19.63 -29.40
N THR A 909 -16.57 -18.31 -29.60
CA THR A 909 -16.39 -17.29 -28.56
C THR A 909 -17.35 -16.13 -28.77
N ARG A 910 -18.64 -16.36 -28.50
CA ARG A 910 -19.71 -15.38 -28.74
C ARG A 910 -19.73 -14.31 -27.65
N PRO A 911 -19.54 -13.01 -27.97
CA PRO A 911 -19.74 -11.94 -27.00
C PRO A 911 -21.22 -11.85 -26.62
N VAL A 912 -21.51 -11.80 -25.32
CA VAL A 912 -22.89 -11.73 -24.81
C VAL A 912 -23.27 -10.29 -24.52
N GLY A 913 -24.49 -9.93 -24.92
CA GLY A 913 -25.08 -8.62 -24.70
C GLY A 913 -26.17 -8.32 -25.71
N ASP A 914 -27.06 -7.37 -25.39
CA ASP A 914 -28.12 -6.93 -26.29
C ASP A 914 -28.52 -5.47 -26.04
N LEU A 915 -29.42 -4.93 -26.86
CA LEU A 915 -29.88 -3.54 -26.77
C LEU A 915 -30.63 -3.22 -25.46
N SER A 916 -31.23 -4.18 -24.78
CA SER A 916 -31.96 -3.95 -23.53
C SER A 916 -31.09 -4.07 -22.27
N ASP A 917 -29.94 -4.75 -22.36
CA ASP A 917 -29.03 -5.01 -21.24
C ASP A 917 -28.26 -3.75 -20.77
N PRO A 918 -28.56 -3.15 -19.61
CA PRO A 918 -27.90 -1.93 -19.16
C PRO A 918 -26.38 -2.07 -18.93
N ALA A 919 -25.84 -3.27 -18.75
CA ALA A 919 -24.41 -3.50 -18.60
C ALA A 919 -23.65 -3.57 -19.93
N SER A 920 -24.37 -3.81 -21.05
CA SER A 920 -23.77 -3.95 -22.37
C SER A 920 -23.30 -2.60 -22.95
N ARG A 921 -22.17 -2.58 -23.66
CA ARG A 921 -21.79 -1.49 -24.60
C ARG A 921 -21.47 -2.08 -25.96
N ILE A 922 -21.45 -1.26 -27.02
CA ILE A 922 -21.01 -1.66 -28.35
C ILE A 922 -19.48 -1.71 -28.36
N TYR A 923 -18.90 -2.89 -28.61
CA TYR A 923 -17.46 -3.15 -28.66
C TYR A 923 -16.99 -3.58 -30.05
N PRO A 924 -15.72 -3.30 -30.42
CA PRO A 924 -15.12 -3.75 -31.67
C PRO A 924 -14.46 -5.13 -31.53
N PHE A 925 -14.67 -5.99 -32.53
CA PHE A 925 -14.09 -7.34 -32.59
C PHE A 925 -13.49 -7.63 -33.97
N LYS A 926 -12.38 -8.36 -34.00
CA LYS A 926 -11.97 -9.14 -35.16
C LYS A 926 -12.82 -10.42 -35.19
N LEU A 927 -13.54 -10.62 -36.29
CA LEU A 927 -14.22 -11.88 -36.57
C LEU A 927 -13.33 -12.75 -37.45
N HIS A 928 -12.98 -13.95 -36.96
CA HIS A 928 -12.29 -14.95 -37.75
C HIS A 928 -13.25 -16.08 -38.11
N ARG A 929 -13.40 -16.35 -39.42
CA ARG A 929 -14.22 -17.45 -39.94
C ARG A 929 -13.36 -18.67 -40.21
N GLY A 930 -13.88 -19.86 -39.96
CA GLY A 930 -13.17 -21.08 -40.28
C GLY A 930 -14.10 -22.17 -40.77
N LYS A 931 -13.53 -23.11 -41.51
CA LYS A 931 -14.16 -24.38 -41.81
C LYS A 931 -13.26 -25.48 -41.29
N GLN A 932 -13.70 -26.22 -40.27
CA GLN A 932 -12.86 -27.16 -39.53
C GLN A 932 -13.57 -28.49 -39.29
N ILE A 933 -12.78 -29.51 -38.97
CA ILE A 933 -13.22 -30.89 -38.85
C ILE A 933 -14.13 -31.12 -37.62
N SER A 934 -15.20 -31.89 -37.82
CA SER A 934 -16.19 -32.29 -36.80
C SER A 934 -16.56 -33.76 -36.98
N ASP A 935 -16.94 -34.44 -35.90
CA ASP A 935 -17.42 -35.82 -35.95
C ASP A 935 -18.82 -35.87 -36.57
N ALA A 936 -19.00 -36.64 -37.64
CA ALA A 936 -20.24 -36.66 -38.40
C ALA A 936 -21.41 -37.36 -37.67
N VAL A 937 -21.13 -38.16 -36.63
CA VAL A 937 -22.12 -38.90 -35.85
C VAL A 937 -22.36 -38.25 -34.50
N TYR A 938 -21.30 -37.98 -33.74
CA TYR A 938 -21.42 -37.36 -32.42
C TYR A 938 -21.68 -35.86 -32.46
N LYS A 939 -21.44 -35.21 -33.61
CA LYS A 939 -21.71 -33.80 -33.84
C LYS A 939 -21.01 -32.86 -32.85
N TYR A 940 -19.76 -33.14 -32.48
CA TYR A 940 -18.86 -32.16 -31.84
C TYR A 940 -17.63 -31.90 -32.70
N LEU A 941 -16.94 -30.78 -32.46
CA LEU A 941 -15.70 -30.46 -33.15
C LEU A 941 -14.59 -31.44 -32.76
N ILE A 942 -13.79 -31.86 -33.74
CA ILE A 942 -12.66 -32.77 -33.53
C ILE A 942 -11.40 -31.97 -33.15
N ALA A 943 -10.62 -32.48 -32.21
CA ALA A 943 -9.27 -32.02 -31.89
C ALA A 943 -8.24 -32.93 -32.60
N PRO A 944 -7.79 -32.60 -33.83
CA PRO A 944 -6.93 -33.50 -34.60
C PRO A 944 -5.46 -33.37 -34.18
N LYS A 945 -4.72 -34.48 -34.33
CA LYS A 945 -3.26 -34.49 -34.26
C LYS A 945 -2.66 -33.96 -35.57
N LEU A 946 -2.17 -32.72 -35.53
CA LEU A 946 -1.58 -32.02 -36.67
C LEU A 946 -0.06 -32.25 -36.77
N TRP A 947 0.67 -32.03 -35.66
CA TRP A 947 2.12 -32.18 -35.59
C TRP A 947 2.52 -33.66 -35.57
N LYS A 948 3.42 -34.08 -36.47
CA LYS A 948 3.73 -35.51 -36.72
C LYS A 948 2.47 -36.37 -36.99
N GLY A 949 1.39 -35.73 -37.41
CA GLY A 949 0.11 -36.34 -37.72
C GLY A 949 -0.32 -35.89 -39.11
N TYR A 950 -1.42 -35.13 -39.21
CA TYR A 950 -1.94 -34.67 -40.50
C TYR A 950 -0.89 -33.97 -41.37
N TRP A 951 0.02 -33.16 -40.80
CA TRP A 951 1.02 -32.41 -41.57
C TRP A 951 2.11 -33.25 -42.24
N GLU A 952 2.18 -34.54 -41.93
CA GLU A 952 3.11 -35.51 -42.53
C GLU A 952 2.37 -36.59 -43.33
N HIS A 953 1.23 -37.06 -42.80
CA HIS A 953 0.49 -38.18 -43.37
C HIS A 953 -0.64 -37.80 -44.31
N TRP A 954 -1.16 -36.57 -44.24
CA TRP A 954 -2.28 -36.09 -45.06
C TRP A 954 -3.58 -36.89 -44.88
N ASP A 955 -3.75 -37.53 -43.72
CA ASP A 955 -4.87 -38.39 -43.38
C ASP A 955 -5.67 -37.80 -42.22
N TRP A 956 -6.89 -37.33 -42.52
CA TRP A 956 -7.79 -36.75 -41.54
C TRP A 956 -8.38 -37.77 -40.56
N ASP A 957 -8.62 -39.01 -41.00
CA ASP A 957 -9.20 -40.06 -40.15
C ASP A 957 -8.19 -40.47 -39.08
N LYS A 958 -6.95 -40.72 -39.49
CA LYS A 958 -5.84 -40.98 -38.55
C LYS A 958 -5.62 -39.82 -37.60
N ALA A 959 -5.58 -38.58 -38.12
CA ALA A 959 -5.37 -37.39 -37.29
C ALA A 959 -6.50 -37.18 -36.28
N ALA A 960 -7.75 -37.42 -36.67
CA ALA A 960 -8.92 -37.38 -35.78
C ALA A 960 -8.83 -38.45 -34.71
N LYS A 961 -8.59 -39.72 -35.08
CA LYS A 961 -8.47 -40.84 -34.14
C LYS A 961 -7.40 -40.58 -33.07
N ASP A 962 -6.19 -40.22 -33.49
CA ASP A 962 -5.06 -39.98 -32.58
C ASP A 962 -5.32 -38.77 -31.68
N GLY A 963 -5.81 -37.67 -32.25
CA GLY A 963 -6.03 -36.42 -31.51
C GLY A 963 -7.18 -36.53 -30.50
N MET A 964 -8.27 -37.20 -30.86
CA MET A 964 -9.42 -37.42 -29.98
C MET A 964 -9.09 -38.38 -28.84
N ALA A 965 -8.27 -39.40 -29.09
CA ALA A 965 -7.73 -40.26 -28.03
C ALA A 965 -6.93 -39.45 -26.99
N HIS A 966 -6.08 -38.51 -27.44
CA HIS A 966 -5.38 -37.58 -26.53
C HIS A 966 -6.32 -36.60 -25.81
N ALA A 967 -7.44 -36.22 -26.43
CA ALA A 967 -8.44 -35.35 -25.83
C ALA A 967 -9.39 -36.08 -24.86
N GLY A 968 -9.35 -37.42 -24.81
CA GLY A 968 -10.27 -38.24 -24.01
C GLY A 968 -11.69 -38.26 -24.54
N LEU A 969 -11.89 -38.01 -25.84
CA LEU A 969 -13.19 -38.00 -26.50
C LEU A 969 -13.27 -39.12 -27.54
N ALA A 970 -14.47 -39.66 -27.75
CA ALA A 970 -14.70 -40.68 -28.77
C ALA A 970 -14.50 -40.11 -30.19
N TYR A 971 -14.30 -41.00 -31.15
CA TYR A 971 -14.35 -40.67 -32.58
C TYR A 971 -15.12 -41.79 -33.28
N SER A 972 -16.12 -41.43 -34.07
CA SER A 972 -17.04 -42.39 -34.71
C SER A 972 -16.43 -43.10 -35.92
N GLY A 973 -15.25 -42.68 -36.38
CA GLY A 973 -14.67 -43.11 -37.65
C GLY A 973 -15.23 -42.36 -38.86
N LYS A 974 -16.07 -41.33 -38.65
CA LYS A 974 -16.61 -40.48 -39.71
C LYS A 974 -16.46 -39.01 -39.33
N TYR A 975 -15.99 -38.20 -40.26
CA TYR A 975 -15.85 -36.76 -40.07
C TYR A 975 -16.54 -35.97 -41.18
N GLU A 976 -16.83 -34.72 -40.87
CA GLU A 976 -17.31 -33.69 -41.80
C GLU A 976 -16.59 -32.36 -41.53
N PHE A 977 -16.79 -31.37 -42.40
CA PHE A 977 -16.22 -30.03 -42.24
C PHE A 977 -17.33 -29.00 -42.07
N VAL A 978 -17.32 -28.30 -40.93
CA VAL A 978 -18.38 -27.37 -40.54
C VAL A 978 -17.84 -25.95 -40.39
N GLU A 979 -18.72 -24.97 -40.59
CA GLU A 979 -18.39 -23.56 -40.47
C GLU A 979 -18.34 -23.13 -38.99
N THR A 980 -17.38 -22.26 -38.68
CA THR A 980 -17.11 -21.77 -37.32
C THR A 980 -16.79 -20.29 -37.34
N GLU A 981 -17.18 -19.59 -36.30
CA GLU A 981 -16.89 -18.17 -36.11
C GLU A 981 -16.24 -17.94 -34.75
N MET A 982 -15.20 -17.10 -34.71
CA MET A 982 -14.49 -16.79 -33.47
C MET A 982 -14.26 -15.28 -33.38
N TYR A 983 -14.76 -14.67 -32.31
CA TYR A 983 -14.57 -13.26 -32.03
C TYR A 983 -13.31 -13.03 -31.18
N TRP A 984 -12.54 -12.03 -31.57
CA TRP A 984 -11.33 -11.55 -30.90
C TRP A 984 -11.51 -10.08 -30.56
N GLY A 985 -11.30 -9.72 -29.29
CA GLY A 985 -11.44 -8.34 -28.83
C GLY A 985 -10.30 -7.50 -29.40
N LEU A 986 -10.62 -6.27 -29.77
CA LEU A 986 -9.64 -5.28 -30.24
C LEU A 986 -9.42 -4.25 -29.14
N THR A 987 -8.21 -4.20 -28.60
CA THR A 987 -7.87 -3.36 -27.44
C THR A 987 -6.60 -2.55 -27.63
N HIS A 988 -5.84 -2.80 -28.69
CA HIS A 988 -4.61 -2.10 -29.05
C HIS A 988 -4.76 -1.40 -30.41
N GLU A 989 -3.68 -0.77 -30.88
CA GLU A 989 -3.68 0.08 -32.07
C GLU A 989 -4.61 1.30 -31.90
N VAL A 990 -4.61 1.90 -30.71
CA VAL A 990 -5.43 3.09 -30.42
C VAL A 990 -4.92 4.27 -31.25
N VAL A 991 -5.79 4.88 -32.06
CA VAL A 991 -5.44 6.02 -32.92
C VAL A 991 -5.33 7.34 -32.14
N PRO A 992 -4.62 8.35 -32.69
CA PRO A 992 -4.73 9.72 -32.22
C PRO A 992 -6.18 10.20 -32.16
N LYS A 993 -6.51 11.10 -31.21
CA LYS A 993 -7.89 11.58 -31.01
C LYS A 993 -8.47 12.20 -32.29
N GLU A 994 -7.61 12.78 -33.12
CA GLU A 994 -7.97 13.42 -34.39
C GLU A 994 -8.42 12.41 -35.46
N GLN A 995 -8.09 11.12 -35.27
CA GLN A 995 -8.43 10.02 -36.17
C GLN A 995 -9.45 9.06 -35.54
N ALA A 996 -10.08 9.41 -34.43
CA ALA A 996 -11.21 8.64 -33.90
C ALA A 996 -12.37 8.65 -34.92
N LEU A 997 -13.30 7.69 -34.79
CA LEU A 997 -14.50 7.69 -35.63
C LEU A 997 -15.27 9.01 -35.45
N SER A 998 -15.63 9.61 -36.59
CA SER A 998 -16.47 10.81 -36.65
C SER A 998 -17.96 10.47 -36.50
N CYS A 999 -18.77 11.48 -36.22
CA CYS A 999 -20.23 11.34 -36.14
C CYS A 999 -20.79 10.84 -37.49
N ALA A 1000 -20.34 11.43 -38.60
CA ALA A 1000 -20.75 11.10 -39.97
C ALA A 1000 -20.46 9.64 -40.36
N GLU A 1001 -19.36 9.07 -39.88
CA GLU A 1001 -19.01 7.67 -40.17
C GLU A 1001 -19.98 6.69 -39.53
N CYS A 1002 -20.44 6.97 -38.31
CA CYS A 1002 -21.39 6.13 -37.61
C CYS A 1002 -22.83 6.40 -38.04
N HIS A 1003 -23.19 7.67 -38.27
CA HIS A 1003 -24.56 8.11 -38.51
C HIS A 1003 -24.75 8.60 -39.95
N ALA A 1004 -25.25 7.73 -40.83
CA ALA A 1004 -25.50 8.09 -42.23
C ALA A 1004 -26.46 9.29 -42.38
N SER A 1005 -27.36 9.50 -41.40
CA SER A 1005 -28.24 10.68 -41.38
C SER A 1005 -27.48 11.99 -41.47
N LEU A 1006 -26.31 12.10 -40.83
CA LEU A 1006 -25.52 13.33 -40.79
C LEU A 1006 -24.80 13.66 -42.10
N ASN A 1007 -24.74 12.74 -43.05
CA ASN A 1007 -24.22 13.01 -44.40
C ASN A 1007 -25.27 13.54 -45.37
N GLU A 1008 -26.55 13.29 -45.10
CA GLU A 1008 -27.68 13.71 -45.97
C GLU A 1008 -28.13 15.15 -45.66
N ALA A 1009 -28.07 15.53 -44.37
CA ALA A 1009 -28.31 16.89 -43.87
C ALA A 1009 -27.64 17.01 -42.50
N PRO A 1010 -27.17 18.20 -42.06
CA PRO A 1010 -26.75 18.36 -40.67
C PRO A 1010 -28.02 18.30 -39.80
N TYR A 1011 -28.45 17.11 -39.36
CA TYR A 1011 -29.61 16.96 -38.48
C TYR A 1011 -29.43 17.76 -37.19
N CYS A 1012 -28.19 17.89 -36.71
CA CYS A 1012 -27.83 18.82 -35.64
C CYS A 1012 -28.21 20.27 -35.99
N GLY A 1013 -28.10 20.65 -37.27
CA GLY A 1013 -28.47 21.95 -37.85
C GLY A 1013 -29.96 22.32 -37.74
N GLN A 1014 -30.85 21.33 -37.58
CA GLN A 1014 -32.28 21.59 -37.32
C GLN A 1014 -32.52 22.14 -35.91
N CYS A 1015 -31.66 21.78 -34.95
CA CYS A 1015 -31.74 22.24 -33.55
C CYS A 1015 -30.67 23.28 -33.19
N HIS A 1016 -29.53 23.28 -33.87
CA HIS A 1016 -28.40 24.19 -33.67
C HIS A 1016 -28.16 24.99 -34.95
N GLN A 1017 -28.38 26.31 -34.89
CA GLN A 1017 -28.09 27.18 -36.01
C GLN A 1017 -26.57 27.24 -36.27
N VAL A 1018 -26.16 27.22 -37.53
CA VAL A 1018 -24.76 27.52 -37.90
C VAL A 1018 -24.46 28.93 -37.42
N ARG A 1019 -23.49 29.06 -36.52
CA ARG A 1019 -23.01 30.35 -36.04
C ARG A 1019 -21.65 30.64 -36.67
N PRO A 1020 -21.29 31.92 -36.87
CA PRO A 1020 -19.98 32.29 -37.43
C PRO A 1020 -18.78 31.74 -36.65
N ASP A 1021 -18.95 31.46 -35.36
CA ASP A 1021 -17.92 30.95 -34.45
C ASP A 1021 -17.86 29.41 -34.37
N VAL A 1022 -18.78 28.67 -35.02
CA VAL A 1022 -18.85 27.20 -34.95
C VAL A 1022 -19.14 26.57 -36.30
N ASP A 1023 -18.14 25.90 -36.88
CA ASP A 1023 -18.30 25.05 -38.07
C ASP A 1023 -18.82 23.65 -37.68
N PHE A 1024 -20.14 23.51 -37.64
CA PHE A 1024 -20.80 22.23 -37.37
C PHE A 1024 -20.48 21.15 -38.41
N GLN A 1025 -20.32 21.52 -39.67
CA GLN A 1025 -20.05 20.57 -40.74
C GLN A 1025 -18.65 19.98 -40.57
N GLY A 1026 -17.66 20.84 -40.26
CA GLY A 1026 -16.31 20.43 -39.90
C GLY A 1026 -16.27 19.52 -38.66
N LEU A 1027 -17.04 19.84 -37.60
CA LEU A 1027 -17.09 19.03 -36.38
C LEU A 1027 -17.63 17.62 -36.60
N VAL A 1028 -18.69 17.47 -37.39
CA VAL A 1028 -19.33 16.16 -37.66
C VAL A 1028 -18.44 15.23 -38.50
N HIS A 1029 -17.55 15.79 -39.31
CA HIS A 1029 -16.60 15.06 -40.17
C HIS A 1029 -15.17 15.00 -39.60
N LYS A 1030 -14.94 15.53 -38.40
CA LYS A 1030 -13.65 15.46 -37.70
C LYS A 1030 -13.39 14.02 -37.24
N GLY A 1031 -12.58 13.29 -37.99
CA GLY A 1031 -12.22 11.91 -37.69
C GLY A 1031 -11.23 11.31 -38.68
N VAL A 1032 -11.18 9.98 -38.75
CA VAL A 1032 -10.24 9.25 -39.62
C VAL A 1032 -10.42 9.60 -41.10
N ASN A 1033 -9.31 9.94 -41.76
CA ASN A 1033 -9.32 10.26 -43.19
C ASN A 1033 -8.94 9.03 -44.03
N PHE A 1034 -9.94 8.23 -44.42
CA PHE A 1034 -9.71 7.04 -45.26
C PHE A 1034 -9.11 7.37 -46.62
N LYS A 1035 -9.40 8.54 -47.19
CA LYS A 1035 -8.81 8.97 -48.47
C LYS A 1035 -7.30 9.19 -48.35
N GLN A 1036 -6.85 9.77 -47.24
CA GLN A 1036 -5.42 9.91 -46.93
C GLN A 1036 -4.77 8.56 -46.67
N LEU A 1037 -5.41 7.68 -45.90
CA LEU A 1037 -4.89 6.33 -45.63
C LEU A 1037 -4.76 5.50 -46.92
N ALA A 1038 -5.72 5.59 -47.84
CA ALA A 1038 -5.65 4.96 -49.16
C ALA A 1038 -4.48 5.52 -49.99
N ARG A 1039 -4.25 6.84 -49.97
CA ARG A 1039 -3.08 7.49 -50.60
C ARG A 1039 -1.75 7.03 -50.00
N MET A 1040 -1.75 6.67 -48.72
CA MET A 1040 -0.59 6.08 -48.03
C MET A 1040 -0.43 4.56 -48.28
N GLY A 1041 -1.23 3.98 -49.18
CA GLY A 1041 -1.16 2.57 -49.57
C GLY A 1041 -1.90 1.60 -48.63
N ARG A 1042 -2.73 2.09 -47.71
CA ARG A 1042 -3.56 1.22 -46.85
C ARG A 1042 -4.75 0.68 -47.59
N ASP A 1043 -5.13 -0.57 -47.28
CA ASP A 1043 -6.28 -1.24 -47.91
C ASP A 1043 -7.63 -0.79 -47.35
N VAL A 1044 -7.95 0.48 -47.57
CA VAL A 1044 -9.17 1.15 -47.06
C VAL A 1044 -9.96 1.87 -48.15
N THR A 1045 -9.63 1.64 -49.42
CA THR A 1045 -10.29 2.29 -50.56
C THR A 1045 -11.81 2.04 -50.55
N ASP A 1046 -12.22 0.84 -50.14
CA ASP A 1046 -13.63 0.47 -50.00
C ASP A 1046 -14.35 1.16 -48.83
N LEU A 1047 -13.62 1.86 -47.97
CA LEU A 1047 -14.15 2.60 -46.82
C LEU A 1047 -14.27 4.10 -47.08
N VAL A 1048 -13.69 4.61 -48.18
CA VAL A 1048 -13.74 6.02 -48.54
C VAL A 1048 -15.19 6.44 -48.80
N GLY A 1049 -15.69 7.41 -48.02
CA GLY A 1049 -17.05 7.93 -48.14
C GLY A 1049 -18.15 6.99 -47.62
N LYS A 1050 -17.80 5.83 -47.04
CA LYS A 1050 -18.79 4.93 -46.44
C LYS A 1050 -19.26 5.46 -45.09
N THR A 1051 -20.58 5.43 -44.90
CA THR A 1051 -21.27 5.66 -43.62
C THR A 1051 -21.80 4.34 -43.06
N ASN A 1052 -22.42 4.39 -41.87
CA ASN A 1052 -22.90 3.20 -41.13
C ASN A 1052 -21.75 2.25 -40.77
N TYR A 1053 -20.71 2.81 -40.16
CA TYR A 1053 -19.68 1.99 -39.51
C TYR A 1053 -20.29 1.00 -38.54
N ILE A 1054 -21.29 1.44 -37.78
CA ILE A 1054 -22.11 0.61 -36.91
C ILE A 1054 -23.40 0.26 -37.66
N ASP A 1055 -23.65 -1.05 -37.84
CA ASP A 1055 -24.92 -1.53 -38.36
C ASP A 1055 -25.95 -1.55 -37.22
N TYR A 1056 -26.64 -0.42 -37.04
CA TYR A 1056 -27.62 -0.26 -35.97
C TYR A 1056 -28.80 -1.23 -36.08
N LYS A 1057 -29.21 -1.62 -37.31
CA LYS A 1057 -30.29 -2.59 -37.50
C LYS A 1057 -29.88 -3.97 -37.01
N ALA A 1058 -28.66 -4.41 -37.35
CA ALA A 1058 -28.10 -5.66 -36.83
C ALA A 1058 -27.93 -5.66 -35.30
N LEU A 1059 -27.84 -4.48 -34.67
CA LEU A 1059 -27.77 -4.30 -33.22
C LEU A 1059 -29.14 -4.13 -32.55
N GLY A 1060 -30.24 -4.25 -33.30
CA GLY A 1060 -31.62 -4.20 -32.78
C GLY A 1060 -32.28 -2.82 -32.79
N TYR A 1061 -31.63 -1.78 -33.30
CA TYR A 1061 -32.29 -0.48 -33.48
C TYR A 1061 -33.19 -0.48 -34.72
N PRO A 1062 -34.31 0.29 -34.73
CA PRO A 1062 -35.13 0.48 -35.92
C PRO A 1062 -34.38 1.12 -37.10
N GLY A 1063 -33.33 1.89 -36.82
CA GLY A 1063 -32.49 2.59 -37.78
C GLY A 1063 -31.44 3.42 -37.06
N ASP A 1064 -30.93 4.47 -37.71
CA ASP A 1064 -29.98 5.40 -37.10
C ASP A 1064 -30.56 6.03 -35.81
N PRO A 1065 -29.91 5.87 -34.64
CA PRO A 1065 -30.40 6.40 -33.36
C PRO A 1065 -30.60 7.91 -33.35
N ILE A 1066 -29.93 8.67 -34.22
CA ILE A 1066 -30.18 10.12 -34.38
C ILE A 1066 -31.59 10.38 -34.92
N LYS A 1067 -32.09 9.52 -35.82
CA LYS A 1067 -33.43 9.62 -36.42
C LYS A 1067 -34.51 9.00 -35.51
N TYR A 1068 -34.21 7.88 -34.87
CA TYR A 1068 -35.22 7.05 -34.18
C TYR A 1068 -35.20 7.13 -32.64
N GLY A 1069 -34.19 7.77 -32.04
CA GLY A 1069 -33.97 7.82 -30.59
C GLY A 1069 -33.01 6.74 -30.10
N GLY A 1070 -32.42 7.00 -28.93
CA GLY A 1070 -31.40 6.14 -28.32
C GLY A 1070 -31.96 5.06 -27.41
N ARG A 1071 -31.03 4.26 -26.87
CA ARG A 1071 -31.28 3.03 -26.09
C ARG A 1071 -32.10 3.20 -24.80
N PHE A 1072 -32.00 4.36 -24.13
CA PHE A 1072 -32.74 4.63 -22.88
C PHE A 1072 -33.42 6.00 -22.85
N THR A 1073 -33.46 6.69 -23.99
CA THR A 1073 -34.16 7.97 -24.15
C THR A 1073 -34.74 8.05 -25.55
N LYS A 1074 -36.05 8.33 -25.63
CA LYS A 1074 -36.61 8.94 -26.84
C LYS A 1074 -36.06 10.35 -26.91
N LEU A 1075 -35.13 10.60 -27.82
CA LEU A 1075 -34.90 11.96 -28.30
C LEU A 1075 -36.26 12.45 -28.79
N GLY A 1076 -36.80 13.50 -28.17
CA GLY A 1076 -38.11 14.09 -28.49
C GLY A 1076 -38.12 14.80 -29.84
N LEU A 1077 -37.66 14.14 -30.90
CA LEU A 1077 -37.48 14.68 -32.25
C LEU A 1077 -38.65 14.36 -33.18
N ARG A 1078 -39.77 13.80 -32.67
CA ARG A 1078 -41.02 13.81 -33.44
C ARG A 1078 -41.66 15.19 -33.30
N GLY A 1079 -41.26 16.08 -34.21
CA GLY A 1079 -42.14 17.14 -34.66
C GLY A 1079 -43.50 16.56 -35.02
N THR A 1080 -44.53 17.27 -34.57
CA THR A 1080 -45.94 17.03 -34.85
C THR A 1080 -46.19 16.96 -36.36
N HIS A 1081 -46.16 15.75 -36.94
CA HIS A 1081 -46.99 15.49 -38.11
C HIS A 1081 -48.38 15.11 -37.60
N ALA A 1082 -49.34 15.96 -37.96
CA ALA A 1082 -50.75 15.80 -37.70
C ALA A 1082 -51.22 14.37 -38.00
N ALA A 1083 -51.55 13.62 -36.95
CA ALA A 1083 -52.43 12.47 -37.07
C ALA A 1083 -53.85 13.01 -37.19
N ALA A 1084 -54.34 13.11 -38.42
CA ALA A 1084 -55.77 13.18 -38.67
C ALA A 1084 -56.42 11.92 -38.07
N ASN A 1085 -57.37 12.17 -37.19
CA ASN A 1085 -58.19 11.21 -36.48
C ASN A 1085 -59.04 10.36 -37.44
N PRO A 1086 -58.97 9.02 -37.46
CA PRO A 1086 -59.98 8.19 -38.09
C PRO A 1086 -60.87 7.51 -37.03
N ALA A 1087 -62.18 7.71 -37.19
CA ALA A 1087 -63.31 7.05 -36.51
C ALA A 1087 -63.59 7.53 -35.06
N LYS A 1088 -64.76 8.04 -34.67
CA LYS A 1088 -66.15 7.68 -35.05
C LYS A 1088 -66.38 6.15 -34.99
N LYS A 1089 -66.75 5.73 -33.77
CA LYS A 1089 -67.22 4.42 -33.32
C LYS A 1089 -66.16 3.34 -33.13
#